data_AF-A0A7Y0P5R3-F1
#
_entry.id   AF-A0A7Y0P5R3-F1
#
_cell.length_a   1.000
_cell.length_b   1.000
_cell.length_c   1.000
_cell.angle_alpha   90.00
_cell.angle_beta   90.00
_cell.angle_gamma   90.00
#
_symmetry.space_group_name_H-M   'P 1'
#
loop_
_entity.id
_entity.type
_entity.pdbx_description
1 polymer ?
#
loop_
_entity_poly.entity_id
_entity_poly.type
_entity_poly.pdbx_seq_one_letter_code
_entity_poly.pdbx_strand_id
1 'polypeptide(L)'
;MLEVVALSALTTFLLNVGNGAAGEIGKNLTLSAGALVRRTLGRETPLPAGAEERSELAGRLHAAMSRDPRRAGEWARLVESAQGQAEAPSRGGMPPAPWAFTDRQKVLRQLMREAGRPWEGRPRVALLSGPPGSGTTSVALRLAAENRDRFPDGQFYVDLRDACDDESGPDAAAVLLRLLRETGVEPDRIPATEAGRVRLYRQITEGRKMLVVIDHTTSLAQVRGLVPATPGVFLVVVVSGPPLLLEAERVPVPPLTDRYAKQLVRKVAGPANTARVNAQLPSLLERCQGNAFALHAEARLLARGESGPVPRTEAWRHHPVRATAQLATVRLAPEAVRLCRLTALGGWPSVSAAIAAAAGLVGEEAAARMLDEAVDVGLLEPLPDRRYRFRPEIRRQLADTAAAEYGAEECSAAVGRVLDALVDRVLPASRAALPESWRTELPAEFDGRSGAVPDGIAVLAAELPNMVRAVTVAEDCGRITTALWLARALWPLQLKAGYWDEVLPALRDAARCAEENRADERTAAALHFQLAHCLGEMRREEQANRAARAAVTYERAAGHLRGEASAVELLGLLSLNRWEYEEAYDRFAEAEAVYRRIAAGQEGAADLPRALALIERHKGRALRGQGRLEESRRALEHAVDFFAGRTGAPPEAYNHARALTDLAETLHDDGDDATALARIGEAEALLPPNATPHLAYVARLRERCEAASAR
;
A
#
# COMPACT_ATOMS: atom_id res chain seq x y z
N MET A 1 12.17 -24.85 38.17
CA MET A 1 11.39 -23.66 38.57
C MET A 1 11.06 -22.94 37.27
N LEU A 2 9.81 -22.99 36.80
CA LEU A 2 9.43 -22.35 35.53
C LEU A 2 9.48 -20.83 35.76
N GLU A 3 10.33 -20.11 35.02
CA GLU A 3 10.31 -18.65 35.02
C GLU A 3 8.92 -18.18 34.56
N VAL A 4 8.22 -17.44 35.42
CA VAL A 4 6.97 -16.78 35.05
C VAL A 4 7.33 -15.74 34.00
N VAL A 5 6.62 -15.75 32.86
CA VAL A 5 6.81 -14.74 31.81
C VAL A 5 6.72 -13.35 32.43
N ALA A 6 7.78 -12.56 32.24
CA ALA A 6 7.85 -11.22 32.78
C ALA A 6 6.67 -10.37 32.29
N LEU A 7 6.09 -9.55 33.17
CA LEU A 7 4.96 -8.68 32.83
C LEU A 7 5.27 -7.81 31.60
N SER A 8 6.49 -7.28 31.51
CA SER A 8 6.95 -6.48 30.36
C SER A 8 6.96 -7.25 29.04
N ALA A 9 7.37 -8.52 29.05
CA ALA A 9 7.35 -9.40 27.88
C ALA A 9 5.90 -9.67 27.44
N LEU A 10 5.00 -9.89 28.41
CA LEU A 10 3.58 -10.13 28.14
C LEU A 10 2.86 -8.88 27.59
N THR A 11 3.13 -7.70 28.17
CA THR A 11 2.64 -6.42 27.65
C THR A 11 3.10 -6.20 26.20
N THR A 12 4.38 -6.45 25.93
CA THR A 12 4.95 -6.33 24.57
C THR A 12 4.30 -7.30 23.60
N PHE A 13 4.09 -8.55 24.01
CA PHE A 13 3.41 -9.56 23.23
C PHE A 13 1.97 -9.14 22.87
N LEU A 14 1.17 -8.70 23.84
CA LEU A 14 -0.21 -8.25 23.60
C LEU A 14 -0.28 -7.00 22.74
N LEU A 15 0.69 -6.09 22.91
CA LEU A 15 0.85 -4.96 21.99
C LEU A 15 1.10 -5.46 20.57
N ASN A 16 2.00 -6.41 20.36
CA ASN A 16 2.28 -6.94 19.01
C ASN A 16 1.08 -7.68 18.42
N VAL A 17 0.41 -8.53 19.18
CA VAL A 17 -0.81 -9.26 18.76
C VAL A 17 -1.90 -8.31 18.28
N GLY A 18 -2.19 -7.26 19.05
CA GLY A 18 -3.25 -6.33 18.67
C GLY A 18 -2.81 -5.24 17.69
N ASN A 19 -1.54 -5.20 17.28
CA ASN A 19 -1.11 -4.41 16.12
C ASN A 19 -0.95 -5.28 14.87
N GLY A 20 -0.89 -6.61 15.07
CA GLY A 20 -0.88 -7.69 14.09
C GLY A 20 0.32 -7.63 13.17
N ALA A 21 1.13 -8.68 13.05
CA ALA A 21 1.92 -8.84 11.82
C ALA A 21 0.93 -9.01 10.65
N ALA A 22 1.16 -8.34 9.51
CA ALA A 22 0.34 -8.56 8.32
C ALA A 22 0.49 -10.01 7.85
N GLY A 23 -0.58 -10.62 7.33
CA GLY A 23 -0.55 -12.00 6.82
C GLY A 23 -1.04 -13.08 7.80
N GLU A 24 -1.03 -14.33 7.35
CA GLU A 24 -1.68 -15.47 8.04
C GLU A 24 -1.04 -15.80 9.40
N ILE A 25 0.29 -15.59 9.56
CA ILE A 25 0.98 -15.83 10.84
C ILE A 25 0.39 -14.96 11.95
N GLY A 26 0.30 -13.65 11.69
CA GLY A 26 -0.20 -12.70 12.68
C GLY A 26 -1.64 -13.00 13.07
N LYS A 27 -2.49 -13.33 12.09
CA LYS A 27 -3.89 -13.71 12.33
C LYS A 27 -4.00 -14.95 13.22
N ASN A 28 -3.27 -16.02 12.90
CA ASN A 28 -3.34 -17.25 13.68
C ASN A 28 -2.75 -17.08 15.08
N LEU A 29 -1.67 -16.29 15.20
CA LEU A 29 -1.11 -15.93 16.51
C LEU A 29 -2.09 -15.12 17.35
N THR A 30 -2.80 -14.15 16.75
CA THR A 30 -3.85 -13.38 17.44
C THR A 30 -4.95 -14.29 17.98
N LEU A 31 -5.41 -15.26 17.20
CA LEU A 31 -6.47 -16.17 17.63
C LEU A 31 -6.00 -17.14 18.72
N SER A 32 -4.80 -17.72 18.55
CA SER A 32 -4.18 -18.55 19.58
C SER A 32 -3.97 -17.80 20.89
N ALA A 33 -3.55 -16.52 20.83
CA ALA A 33 -3.43 -15.68 22.01
C ALA A 33 -4.78 -15.46 22.70
N GLY A 34 -5.83 -15.14 21.96
CA GLY A 34 -7.16 -14.94 22.54
C GLY A 34 -7.74 -16.19 23.20
N ALA A 35 -7.59 -17.36 22.56
CA ALA A 35 -8.03 -18.64 23.13
C ALA A 35 -7.28 -18.93 24.45
N LEU A 36 -5.97 -18.63 24.49
CA LEU A 36 -5.18 -18.77 25.71
C LEU A 36 -5.59 -17.75 26.79
N VAL A 37 -5.94 -16.51 26.43
CA VAL A 37 -6.51 -15.51 27.34
C VAL A 37 -7.81 -16.03 27.97
N ARG A 38 -8.75 -16.51 27.15
CA ARG A 38 -10.02 -17.10 27.62
C ARG A 38 -9.78 -18.21 28.63
N ARG A 39 -8.88 -19.15 28.31
CA ARG A 39 -8.54 -20.29 29.17
C ARG A 39 -7.82 -19.90 30.45
N THR A 40 -7.02 -18.84 30.41
CA THR A 40 -6.27 -18.34 31.57
C THR A 40 -7.17 -17.58 32.54
N LEU A 41 -8.09 -16.76 32.01
CA LEU A 41 -8.97 -15.92 32.83
C LEU A 41 -10.33 -16.55 33.15
N GLY A 42 -10.70 -17.63 32.46
CA GLY A 42 -11.96 -18.34 32.69
C GLY A 42 -13.21 -17.61 32.19
N ARG A 43 -13.07 -16.48 31.48
CA ARG A 43 -14.18 -15.71 30.87
C ARG A 43 -13.78 -15.10 29.54
N GLU A 44 -14.77 -14.84 28.68
CA GLU A 44 -14.54 -14.11 27.43
C GLU A 44 -13.93 -12.73 27.74
N THR A 45 -12.91 -12.36 26.99
CA THR A 45 -12.19 -11.10 27.17
C THR A 45 -11.83 -10.58 25.79
N PRO A 46 -12.59 -9.62 25.24
CA PRO A 46 -12.33 -9.04 23.93
C PRO A 46 -10.91 -8.46 23.84
N LEU A 47 -10.36 -8.44 22.62
CA LEU A 47 -9.06 -7.85 22.34
C LEU A 47 -9.10 -6.35 22.67
N PRO A 48 -8.27 -5.85 23.59
CA PRO A 48 -8.34 -4.44 23.96
C PRO A 48 -7.83 -3.52 22.84
N ALA A 49 -8.53 -2.40 22.64
CA ALA A 49 -8.22 -1.43 21.59
C ALA A 49 -7.02 -0.54 21.99
N GLY A 50 -6.93 -0.18 23.28
CA GLY A 50 -5.93 0.75 23.80
C GLY A 50 -4.67 0.09 24.38
N ALA A 51 -3.55 0.82 24.38
CA ALA A 51 -2.30 0.35 24.99
C ALA A 51 -2.40 0.20 26.52
N GLU A 52 -3.19 1.05 27.18
CA GLU A 52 -3.45 1.00 28.61
C GLU A 52 -4.26 -0.25 28.99
N GLU A 53 -5.37 -0.51 28.30
CA GLU A 53 -6.19 -1.71 28.51
C GLU A 53 -5.40 -3.01 28.23
N ARG A 54 -4.49 -3.01 27.24
CA ARG A 54 -3.59 -4.13 26.99
C ARG A 54 -2.58 -4.33 28.13
N SER A 55 -2.13 -3.25 28.75
CA SER A 55 -1.24 -3.31 29.91
C SER A 55 -1.98 -3.84 31.15
N GLU A 56 -3.24 -3.43 31.34
CA GLU A 56 -4.11 -3.98 32.39
C GLU A 56 -4.39 -5.48 32.16
N LEU A 57 -4.68 -5.88 30.92
CA LEU A 57 -4.85 -7.29 30.56
C LEU A 57 -3.58 -8.10 30.86
N ALA A 58 -2.40 -7.58 30.51
CA ALA A 58 -1.13 -8.21 30.85
C ALA A 58 -0.99 -8.41 32.37
N GLY A 59 -1.34 -7.40 33.17
CA GLY A 59 -1.30 -7.49 34.64
C GLY A 59 -2.18 -8.60 35.19
N ARG A 60 -3.42 -8.70 34.70
CA ARG A 60 -4.37 -9.76 35.10
C ARG A 60 -3.88 -11.16 34.71
N LEU A 61 -3.33 -11.31 33.51
CA LEU A 61 -2.77 -12.57 33.02
C LEU A 61 -1.54 -12.99 33.82
N HIS A 62 -0.61 -12.07 34.09
CA HIS A 62 0.59 -12.34 34.88
C HIS A 62 0.23 -12.81 36.31
N ALA A 63 -0.77 -12.18 36.93
CA ALA A 63 -1.29 -12.58 38.24
C ALA A 63 -1.94 -13.98 38.20
N ALA A 64 -2.67 -14.33 37.14
CA ALA A 64 -3.26 -15.65 36.96
C ALA A 64 -2.20 -16.74 36.73
N MET A 65 -1.20 -16.47 35.88
CA MET A 65 -0.09 -17.39 35.58
C MET A 65 0.77 -17.70 36.81
N SER A 66 0.92 -16.73 37.72
CA SER A 66 1.64 -16.93 38.99
C SER A 66 0.98 -17.98 39.90
N ARG A 67 -0.29 -18.34 39.64
CA ARG A 67 -1.06 -19.34 40.41
C ARG A 67 -1.16 -20.69 39.70
N ASP A 68 -0.77 -20.79 38.43
CA ASP A 68 -0.87 -21.99 37.62
C ASP A 68 0.40 -22.19 36.76
N PRO A 69 1.34 -23.05 37.20
CA PRO A 69 2.58 -23.33 36.47
C PRO A 69 2.37 -23.91 35.06
N ARG A 70 1.25 -24.59 34.81
CA ARG A 70 0.91 -25.11 33.48
C ARG A 70 0.62 -23.95 32.53
N ARG A 71 -0.20 -22.99 32.97
CA ARG A 71 -0.50 -21.75 32.22
C ARG A 71 0.75 -20.93 32.00
N ALA A 72 1.62 -20.82 33.01
CA ALA A 72 2.90 -20.15 32.85
C ALA A 72 3.74 -20.73 31.70
N GLY A 73 3.80 -22.05 31.59
CA GLY A 73 4.49 -22.74 30.49
C GLY A 73 3.83 -22.55 29.12
N GLU A 74 2.50 -22.59 29.04
CA GLU A 74 1.75 -22.34 27.79
C GLU A 74 2.04 -20.93 27.24
N TRP A 75 2.02 -19.92 28.12
CA TRP A 75 2.33 -18.53 27.75
C TRP A 75 3.78 -18.32 27.37
N ALA A 76 4.73 -18.92 28.11
CA ALA A 76 6.15 -18.83 27.78
C ALA A 76 6.42 -19.30 26.34
N ARG A 77 5.90 -20.48 25.98
CA ARG A 77 6.02 -21.04 24.63
C ARG A 77 5.38 -20.16 23.56
N LEU A 78 4.19 -19.61 23.83
CA LEU A 78 3.52 -18.72 22.88
C LEU A 78 4.34 -17.44 22.64
N VAL A 79 4.85 -16.81 23.71
CA VAL A 79 5.66 -15.59 23.64
C VAL A 79 7.00 -15.87 22.94
N GLU A 80 7.68 -16.96 23.28
CA GLU A 80 8.93 -17.38 22.63
C GLU A 80 8.73 -17.62 21.13
N SER A 81 7.67 -18.34 20.74
CA SER A 81 7.36 -18.59 19.33
C SER A 81 7.06 -17.31 18.54
N ALA A 82 6.60 -16.24 19.21
CA ALA A 82 6.34 -14.95 18.59
C ALA A 82 7.59 -14.07 18.46
N GLN A 83 8.67 -14.35 19.19
CA GLN A 83 9.93 -13.62 19.13
C GLN A 83 10.76 -14.09 17.93
N GLY A 84 10.45 -13.57 16.73
CA GLY A 84 11.28 -13.78 15.54
C GLY A 84 12.61 -13.03 15.61
N GLN A 85 13.69 -13.63 15.10
CA GLN A 85 15.01 -12.97 14.99
C GLN A 85 14.89 -11.67 14.20
N ALA A 86 15.38 -10.55 14.74
CA ALA A 86 15.45 -9.29 14.01
C ALA A 86 16.49 -9.42 12.89
N GLU A 87 16.06 -9.36 11.64
CA GLU A 87 17.00 -9.35 10.53
C GLU A 87 17.74 -8.01 10.47
N ALA A 88 18.98 -8.06 9.98
CA ALA A 88 19.67 -6.85 9.61
C ALA A 88 18.93 -6.21 8.43
N PRO A 89 18.55 -4.92 8.53
CA PRO A 89 17.99 -4.17 7.43
C PRO A 89 18.88 -4.27 6.21
N SER A 90 18.26 -4.28 5.04
CA SER A 90 18.97 -4.00 3.80
C SER A 90 19.67 -2.65 3.93
N ARG A 91 20.79 -2.45 3.23
CA ARG A 91 21.49 -1.14 3.23
C ARG A 91 20.72 -0.03 2.52
N GLY A 92 19.53 -0.33 1.98
CA GLY A 92 18.71 0.59 1.19
C GLY A 92 19.38 1.00 -0.12
N GLY A 93 18.69 1.85 -0.88
CA GLY A 93 19.19 2.43 -2.12
C GLY A 93 18.77 3.89 -2.26
N MET A 94 19.71 4.74 -2.67
CA MET A 94 19.41 6.11 -3.08
C MET A 94 19.40 6.18 -4.61
N PRO A 95 18.48 6.94 -5.22
CA PRO A 95 18.63 7.35 -6.61
C PRO A 95 19.97 8.06 -6.84
N PRO A 96 20.52 8.00 -8.07
CA PRO A 96 21.79 8.63 -8.37
C PRO A 96 21.71 10.15 -8.16
N ALA A 97 22.70 10.71 -7.46
CA ALA A 97 22.82 12.16 -7.33
C ALA A 97 23.09 12.81 -8.70
N PRO A 98 22.57 14.02 -8.95
CA PRO A 98 22.80 14.71 -10.21
C PRO A 98 24.29 15.06 -10.38
N TRP A 99 24.83 14.76 -11.56
CA TRP A 99 26.23 15.05 -11.91
C TRP A 99 26.51 16.56 -12.00
N ALA A 100 25.52 17.33 -12.47
CA ALA A 100 25.56 18.78 -12.61
C ALA A 100 24.92 19.46 -11.39
N PHE A 101 25.74 19.71 -10.37
CA PHE A 101 25.33 20.32 -9.10
C PHE A 101 26.20 21.54 -8.75
N THR A 102 25.59 22.66 -8.34
CA THR A 102 26.26 23.95 -8.04
C THR A 102 25.55 24.71 -6.90
N ASP A 103 26.24 25.62 -6.20
CA ASP A 103 25.75 26.55 -5.15
C ASP A 103 25.00 26.01 -3.92
N ARG A 104 25.13 24.74 -3.56
CA ARG A 104 24.41 24.21 -2.39
C ARG A 104 25.29 23.89 -1.21
N GLN A 105 26.53 24.38 -1.19
CA GLN A 105 27.46 24.10 -0.09
C GLN A 105 26.99 24.67 1.25
N LYS A 106 26.35 25.85 1.27
CA LYS A 106 25.75 26.40 2.51
C LYS A 106 24.59 25.53 3.01
N VAL A 107 23.74 25.09 2.09
CA VAL A 107 22.58 24.21 2.35
C VAL A 107 23.05 22.85 2.88
N LEU A 108 24.00 22.20 2.20
CA LEU A 108 24.61 20.94 2.62
C LEU A 108 25.29 21.08 3.98
N ARG A 109 26.04 22.17 4.24
CA ARG A 109 26.61 22.43 5.57
C ARG A 109 25.54 22.63 6.65
N GLN A 110 24.37 23.20 6.33
CA GLN A 110 23.27 23.32 7.28
C GLN A 110 22.68 21.95 7.60
N LEU A 111 22.39 21.13 6.59
CA LEU A 111 21.93 19.76 6.77
C LEU A 111 22.92 18.94 7.60
N MET A 112 24.22 19.07 7.31
CA MET A 112 25.26 18.34 8.04
C MET A 112 25.47 18.82 9.47
N ARG A 113 25.23 20.11 9.74
CA ARG A 113 25.21 20.64 11.11
C ARG A 113 24.06 20.02 11.90
N GLU A 114 22.87 19.93 11.31
CA GLU A 114 21.73 19.29 11.99
C GLU A 114 21.97 17.79 12.20
N ALA A 115 22.48 17.09 11.17
CA ALA A 115 22.83 15.66 11.28
C ALA A 115 23.91 15.37 12.35
N GLY A 116 24.80 16.34 12.61
CA GLY A 116 25.87 16.23 13.60
C GLY A 116 25.56 16.84 14.97
N ARG A 117 24.39 17.49 15.14
CA ARG A 117 24.01 18.20 16.37
C ARG A 117 23.95 17.23 17.56
N PRO A 118 24.38 17.62 18.77
CA PRO A 118 24.11 16.85 19.98
C PRO A 118 22.61 16.53 20.10
N TRP A 119 22.28 15.31 20.53
CA TRP A 119 20.89 14.84 20.54
C TRP A 119 20.02 15.69 21.46
N GLU A 120 20.41 15.82 22.74
CA GLU A 120 19.72 16.61 23.76
C GLU A 120 18.19 16.37 23.81
N GLY A 121 17.74 15.17 23.44
CA GLY A 121 16.32 14.81 23.38
C GLY A 121 15.55 15.36 22.17
N ARG A 122 16.20 16.10 21.27
CA ARG A 122 15.57 16.68 20.08
C ARG A 122 15.86 15.85 18.83
N PRO A 123 14.83 15.41 18.07
CA PRO A 123 14.97 14.73 16.78
C PRO A 123 15.88 15.47 15.79
N ARG A 124 16.70 14.72 15.04
CA ARG A 124 17.48 15.24 13.91
C ARG A 124 16.61 15.19 12.67
N VAL A 125 15.90 16.28 12.41
CA VAL A 125 14.97 16.40 11.27
C VAL A 125 15.27 17.69 10.52
N ALA A 126 15.38 17.59 9.20
CA ALA A 126 15.51 18.74 8.31
C ALA A 126 14.35 18.79 7.33
N LEU A 127 13.77 19.99 7.15
CA LEU A 127 12.76 20.27 6.15
C LEU A 127 13.39 21.07 5.01
N LEU A 128 13.60 20.40 3.87
CA LEU A 128 14.03 21.01 2.63
C LEU A 128 12.81 21.52 1.86
N SER A 129 12.72 22.82 1.66
CA SER A 129 11.64 23.43 0.89
C SER A 129 12.14 24.49 -0.08
N GLY A 130 11.44 24.64 -1.19
CA GLY A 130 11.78 25.62 -2.21
C GLY A 130 10.77 25.59 -3.36
N PRO A 131 10.76 26.62 -4.23
CA PRO A 131 9.89 26.65 -5.40
C PRO A 131 10.07 25.41 -6.29
N PRO A 132 9.03 24.98 -7.04
CA PRO A 132 9.15 23.87 -7.99
C PRO A 132 10.36 24.03 -8.93
N GLY A 133 11.16 22.98 -9.09
CA GLY A 133 12.36 23.00 -9.93
C GLY A 133 13.59 23.71 -9.34
N SER A 134 13.55 24.17 -8.08
CA SER A 134 14.70 24.77 -7.39
C SER A 134 15.85 23.78 -7.11
N GLY A 135 15.57 22.47 -7.11
CA GLY A 135 16.54 21.41 -6.90
C GLY A 135 16.58 20.87 -5.47
N THR A 136 15.47 20.92 -4.73
CA THR A 136 15.34 20.33 -3.37
C THR A 136 15.65 18.83 -3.36
N THR A 137 15.05 18.04 -4.24
CA THR A 137 15.39 16.62 -4.46
C THR A 137 16.88 16.43 -4.76
N SER A 138 17.42 17.23 -5.67
CA SER A 138 18.84 17.20 -6.03
C SER A 138 19.77 17.43 -4.84
N VAL A 139 19.39 18.31 -3.91
CA VAL A 139 20.12 18.54 -2.65
C VAL A 139 20.07 17.31 -1.77
N ALA A 140 18.91 16.69 -1.59
CA ALA A 140 18.76 15.50 -0.74
C ALA A 140 19.56 14.30 -1.29
N LEU A 141 19.50 14.06 -2.60
CA LEU A 141 20.29 13.01 -3.25
C LEU A 141 21.80 13.29 -3.17
N ARG A 142 22.22 14.55 -3.33
CA ARG A 142 23.63 14.93 -3.20
C ARG A 142 24.15 14.78 -1.77
N LEU A 143 23.34 15.18 -0.78
CA LEU A 143 23.63 14.97 0.64
C LEU A 143 23.92 13.49 0.91
N ALA A 144 23.05 12.60 0.43
CA ALA A 144 23.21 11.17 0.62
C ALA A 144 24.51 10.65 -0.05
N ALA A 145 24.73 11.01 -1.31
CA ALA A 145 25.90 10.57 -2.06
C ALA A 145 27.24 11.02 -1.45
N GLU A 146 27.33 12.25 -0.91
CA GLU A 146 28.56 12.78 -0.29
C GLU A 146 28.81 12.25 1.13
N ASN A 147 27.82 11.64 1.78
CA ASN A 147 27.89 11.31 3.20
C ASN A 147 27.56 9.84 3.50
N ARG A 148 27.78 8.92 2.54
CA ARG A 148 27.53 7.49 2.73
C ARG A 148 28.23 6.92 3.97
N ASP A 149 29.48 7.31 4.21
CA ASP A 149 30.28 6.80 5.34
C ASP A 149 29.74 7.25 6.72
N ARG A 150 28.91 8.30 6.77
CA ARG A 150 28.27 8.76 8.01
C ARG A 150 27.03 7.96 8.39
N PHE A 151 26.45 7.23 7.44
CA PHE A 151 25.24 6.43 7.61
C PHE A 151 25.52 4.97 7.25
N PRO A 152 26.40 4.29 8.00
CA PRO A 152 26.85 2.93 7.68
C PRO A 152 25.73 1.88 7.70
N ASP A 153 24.64 2.18 8.41
CA ASP A 153 23.50 1.26 8.56
C ASP A 153 22.44 1.43 7.45
N GLY A 154 22.62 2.40 6.54
CA GLY A 154 21.82 2.49 5.32
C GLY A 154 21.31 3.89 4.97
N GLN A 155 20.92 4.05 3.71
CA GLN A 155 20.30 5.26 3.18
C GLN A 155 19.03 4.89 2.41
N PHE A 156 17.91 5.50 2.77
CA PHE A 156 16.58 5.15 2.26
C PHE A 156 15.93 6.37 1.63
N TYR A 157 15.33 6.17 0.45
CA TYR A 157 14.62 7.20 -0.29
C TYR A 157 13.21 6.70 -0.62
N VAL A 158 12.20 7.49 -0.25
CA VAL A 158 10.80 7.21 -0.59
C VAL A 158 10.25 8.41 -1.36
N ASP A 159 9.88 8.19 -2.62
CA ASP A 159 9.18 9.20 -3.44
C ASP A 159 7.67 9.01 -3.31
N LEU A 160 6.99 9.95 -2.65
CA LEU A 160 5.55 9.79 -2.39
C LEU A 160 4.69 9.78 -3.67
N ARG A 161 5.22 10.26 -4.81
CA ARG A 161 4.53 10.23 -6.11
C ARG A 161 4.36 8.82 -6.67
N ASP A 162 5.14 7.83 -6.22
CA ASP A 162 4.99 6.45 -6.71
C ASP A 162 3.80 5.73 -6.07
N ALA A 163 3.24 6.26 -4.98
CA ALA A 163 2.11 5.65 -4.28
C ALA A 163 0.76 6.24 -4.71
N CYS A 164 0.70 7.54 -4.98
CA CYS A 164 -0.48 8.25 -5.48
C CYS A 164 -0.07 9.65 -5.95
N ASP A 165 -0.62 10.15 -7.06
CA ASP A 165 -0.42 11.55 -7.52
C ASP A 165 -1.66 12.43 -7.27
N ASP A 166 -2.49 12.06 -6.29
CA ASP A 166 -3.52 12.96 -5.76
C ASP A 166 -2.89 14.09 -4.92
N GLU A 167 -3.56 15.25 -4.84
CA GLU A 167 -3.08 16.40 -4.06
C GLU A 167 -2.89 16.06 -2.57
N SER A 168 -3.65 15.08 -2.05
CA SER A 168 -3.52 14.58 -0.68
C SER A 168 -2.32 13.64 -0.45
N GLY A 169 -1.80 13.02 -1.51
CA GLY A 169 -0.74 11.99 -1.46
C GLY A 169 -1.14 10.73 -0.67
N PRO A 170 -0.22 9.77 -0.46
CA PRO A 170 -0.52 8.54 0.28
C PRO A 170 -0.80 8.79 1.78
N ASP A 171 -1.59 7.88 2.39
CA ASP A 171 -1.80 7.84 3.85
C ASP A 171 -0.48 7.55 4.60
N ALA A 172 -0.35 8.03 5.83
CA ALA A 172 0.85 7.86 6.67
C ALA A 172 1.23 6.39 6.84
N ALA A 173 0.22 5.52 6.98
CA ALA A 173 0.39 4.08 7.06
C ALA A 173 1.08 3.49 5.81
N ALA A 174 0.74 3.97 4.61
CA ALA A 174 1.31 3.52 3.35
C ALA A 174 2.77 3.98 3.19
N VAL A 175 3.09 5.20 3.64
CA VAL A 175 4.47 5.71 3.64
C VAL A 175 5.37 4.86 4.54
N LEU A 176 4.91 4.55 5.76
CA LEU A 176 5.60 3.67 6.70
C LEU A 176 5.78 2.25 6.14
N LEU A 177 4.73 1.67 5.55
CA LEU A 177 4.80 0.35 4.91
C LEU A 177 5.92 0.31 3.88
N ARG A 178 5.97 1.31 3.00
CA ARG A 178 6.99 1.38 1.96
C ARG A 178 8.39 1.53 2.53
N LEU A 179 8.58 2.42 3.50
CA LEU A 179 9.89 2.56 4.14
C LEU A 179 10.33 1.24 4.81
N LEU A 180 9.42 0.52 5.47
CA LEU A 180 9.72 -0.77 6.10
C LEU A 180 10.11 -1.83 5.06
N ARG A 181 9.43 -1.87 3.91
CA ARG A 181 9.82 -2.74 2.77
C ARG A 181 11.21 -2.38 2.25
N GLU A 182 11.53 -1.10 2.08
CA GLU A 182 12.86 -0.63 1.65
C GLU A 182 13.97 -1.00 2.66
N THR A 183 13.65 -1.02 3.95
CA THR A 183 14.57 -1.53 4.99
C THR A 183 14.76 -3.04 4.94
N GLY A 184 14.11 -3.77 4.04
CA GLY A 184 14.22 -5.23 3.92
C GLY A 184 13.42 -5.99 4.97
N VAL A 185 12.42 -5.35 5.60
CA VAL A 185 11.48 -6.09 6.45
C VAL A 185 10.57 -6.91 5.54
N GLU A 186 10.58 -8.22 5.74
CA GLU A 186 9.68 -9.13 5.04
C GLU A 186 8.20 -8.71 5.20
N PRO A 187 7.39 -8.71 4.11
CA PRO A 187 6.01 -8.23 4.15
C PRO A 187 5.16 -8.83 5.29
N ASP A 188 5.33 -10.11 5.58
CA ASP A 188 4.59 -10.83 6.63
C ASP A 188 4.99 -10.41 8.06
N ARG A 189 6.08 -9.65 8.22
CA ARG A 189 6.53 -9.12 9.52
C ARG A 189 6.10 -7.67 9.74
N ILE A 190 5.67 -6.98 8.69
CA ILE A 190 5.24 -5.59 8.78
C ILE A 190 3.87 -5.56 9.46
N PRO A 191 3.69 -4.79 10.54
CA PRO A 191 2.41 -4.75 11.21
C PRO A 191 1.28 -4.19 10.33
N ALA A 192 0.05 -4.64 10.56
CA ALA A 192 -1.13 -4.16 9.85
C ALA A 192 -1.53 -2.74 10.26
N THR A 193 -1.34 -2.39 11.54
CA THR A 193 -1.67 -1.06 12.05
C THR A 193 -0.54 -0.06 11.82
N GLU A 194 -0.90 1.21 11.60
CA GLU A 194 0.06 2.31 11.55
C GLU A 194 0.89 2.40 12.84
N ALA A 195 0.23 2.31 14.01
CA ALA A 195 0.92 2.33 15.30
C ALA A 195 1.93 1.18 15.47
N GLY A 196 1.61 0.00 14.93
CA GLY A 196 2.51 -1.14 14.87
C GLY A 196 3.72 -0.85 13.99
N ARG A 197 3.50 -0.31 12.79
CA ARG A 197 4.55 0.07 11.84
C ARG A 197 5.47 1.14 12.42
N VAL A 198 4.94 2.14 13.14
CA VAL A 198 5.75 3.14 13.86
C VAL A 198 6.64 2.49 14.92
N ARG A 199 6.11 1.54 15.70
CA ARG A 199 6.92 0.84 16.70
C ARG A 199 7.99 -0.03 16.06
N LEU A 200 7.66 -0.77 15.01
CA LEU A 200 8.64 -1.55 14.26
C LEU A 200 9.73 -0.64 13.69
N TYR A 201 9.36 0.50 13.09
CA TYR A 201 10.31 1.49 12.59
C TYR A 201 11.25 1.98 13.70
N ARG A 202 10.73 2.29 14.90
CA ARG A 202 11.56 2.67 16.06
C ARG A 202 12.50 1.56 16.49
N GLN A 203 12.04 0.32 16.53
CA GLN A 203 12.84 -0.86 16.90
C GLN A 203 13.98 -1.10 15.88
N ILE A 204 13.69 -1.05 14.58
CA ILE A 204 14.72 -1.26 13.57
C ILE A 204 15.71 -0.10 13.49
N THR A 205 15.35 1.09 13.94
CA THR A 205 16.26 2.26 13.92
C THR A 205 17.08 2.44 15.19
N GLU A 206 16.74 1.70 16.26
CA GLU A 206 17.44 1.77 17.55
C GLU A 206 18.92 1.41 17.41
N GLY A 207 19.80 2.24 17.97
CA GLY A 207 21.26 2.04 17.89
C GLY A 207 21.89 2.24 16.50
N ARG A 208 21.11 2.52 15.45
CA ARG A 208 21.59 2.62 14.06
C ARG A 208 21.81 4.05 13.58
N LYS A 209 22.72 4.19 12.62
CA LYS A 209 23.05 5.42 11.91
C LYS A 209 22.55 5.36 10.47
N MET A 210 21.38 5.93 10.23
CA MET A 210 20.68 5.86 8.94
C MET A 210 20.30 7.25 8.43
N LEU A 211 20.24 7.41 7.11
CA LEU A 211 19.63 8.57 6.45
C LEU A 211 18.29 8.14 5.84
N VAL A 212 17.21 8.85 6.18
CA VAL A 212 15.88 8.63 5.60
C VAL A 212 15.47 9.90 4.86
N VAL A 213 15.19 9.79 3.57
CA VAL A 213 14.71 10.88 2.72
C VAL A 213 13.28 10.59 2.28
N ILE A 214 12.34 11.45 2.65
CA ILE A 214 10.96 11.40 2.17
C ILE A 214 10.75 12.56 1.21
N ASP A 215 10.58 12.26 -0.07
CA ASP A 215 10.48 13.25 -1.14
C ASP A 215 9.04 13.45 -1.62
N HIS A 216 8.75 14.64 -2.13
CA HIS A 216 7.43 15.07 -2.57
C HIS A 216 6.36 14.98 -1.47
N THR A 217 6.73 15.35 -0.25
CA THR A 217 5.77 15.40 0.87
C THR A 217 4.77 16.53 0.67
N THR A 218 3.48 16.23 0.81
CA THR A 218 2.37 17.19 0.66
C THR A 218 1.69 17.51 1.99
N SER A 219 1.79 16.64 3.00
CA SER A 219 1.15 16.85 4.30
C SER A 219 2.02 16.45 5.49
N LEU A 220 1.77 17.06 6.67
CA LEU A 220 2.44 16.69 7.91
C LEU A 220 2.13 15.26 8.35
N ALA A 221 0.92 14.76 8.05
CA ALA A 221 0.47 13.44 8.46
C ALA A 221 1.40 12.34 7.91
N GLN A 222 1.87 12.48 6.66
CA GLN A 222 2.75 11.54 5.97
C GLN A 222 4.08 11.27 6.69
N VAL A 223 4.58 12.23 7.46
CA VAL A 223 5.93 12.17 8.05
C VAL A 223 5.95 12.17 9.58
N ARG A 224 4.83 12.45 10.24
CA ARG A 224 4.76 12.52 11.72
C ARG A 224 5.20 11.21 12.38
N GLY A 225 4.78 10.06 11.86
CA GLY A 225 5.16 8.74 12.37
C GLY A 225 6.63 8.36 12.12
N LEU A 226 7.32 9.08 11.22
CA LEU A 226 8.71 8.81 10.81
C LEU A 226 9.75 9.62 11.60
N VAL A 227 9.31 10.59 12.41
CA VAL A 227 10.20 11.41 13.23
C VAL A 227 11.01 10.49 14.16
N PRO A 228 12.35 10.48 14.03
CA PRO A 228 13.18 9.54 14.75
C PRO A 228 13.18 9.84 16.25
N ALA A 229 13.14 8.78 17.06
CA ALA A 229 13.28 8.85 18.52
C ALA A 229 14.71 8.47 18.99
N THR A 230 15.66 8.38 18.06
CA THR A 230 17.02 7.89 18.26
C THR A 230 18.04 8.89 17.69
N PRO A 231 19.21 9.07 18.34
CA PRO A 231 20.21 10.02 17.88
C PRO A 231 20.83 9.66 16.53
N GLY A 232 20.87 8.39 16.14
CA GLY A 232 21.61 7.95 14.96
C GLY A 232 20.88 8.18 13.63
N VAL A 233 19.56 8.38 13.64
CA VAL A 233 18.78 8.55 12.40
C VAL A 233 18.58 10.01 12.06
N PHE A 234 18.89 10.37 10.82
CA PHE A 234 18.63 11.69 10.25
C PHE A 234 17.50 11.62 9.23
N LEU A 235 16.40 12.32 9.51
CA LEU A 235 15.24 12.41 8.62
C LEU A 235 15.30 13.70 7.80
N VAL A 236 15.22 13.58 6.48
CA VAL A 236 15.13 14.69 5.54
C VAL A 236 13.77 14.63 4.85
N VAL A 237 12.94 15.63 5.11
CA VAL A 237 11.64 15.80 4.46
C VAL A 237 11.79 16.82 3.34
N VAL A 238 11.39 16.47 2.13
CA VAL A 238 11.50 17.32 0.96
C VAL A 238 10.13 17.74 0.46
N VAL A 239 9.93 19.05 0.33
CA VAL A 239 8.68 19.67 -0.10
C VAL A 239 8.95 20.58 -1.28
N SER A 240 8.23 20.39 -2.38
CA SER A 240 8.26 21.28 -3.54
C SER A 240 7.20 22.37 -3.36
N GLY A 241 7.54 23.45 -2.66
CA GLY A 241 6.65 24.56 -2.39
C GLY A 241 6.85 25.16 -1.00
N PRO A 242 5.81 25.78 -0.43
CA PRO A 242 5.83 26.29 0.94
C PRO A 242 6.19 25.22 1.97
N PRO A 243 6.92 25.56 3.05
CA PRO A 243 7.28 24.62 4.09
C PRO A 243 6.06 24.16 4.90
N LEU A 244 6.04 22.88 5.28
CA LEU A 244 5.09 22.32 6.23
C LEU A 244 5.35 22.81 7.66
N LEU A 245 4.31 22.77 8.50
CA LEU A 245 4.41 23.02 9.95
C LEU A 245 4.99 21.80 10.69
N LEU A 246 6.21 21.42 10.32
CA LEU A 246 6.98 20.35 10.97
C LEU A 246 8.03 20.96 11.91
N GLU A 247 8.17 20.40 13.11
CA GLU A 247 9.26 20.74 14.02
C GLU A 247 10.57 20.15 13.50
N ALA A 248 11.28 20.93 12.70
CA ALA A 248 12.49 20.53 12.00
C ALA A 248 13.40 21.76 11.77
N GLU A 249 14.68 21.51 11.51
CA GLU A 249 15.57 22.52 10.96
C GLU A 249 15.06 22.91 9.57
N ARG A 250 14.66 24.17 9.41
CA ARG A 250 14.15 24.69 8.12
C ARG A 250 15.32 25.03 7.21
N VAL A 251 15.40 24.33 6.09
CA VAL A 251 16.48 24.48 5.12
C VAL A 251 15.90 24.95 3.78
N PRO A 252 15.75 26.26 3.57
CA PRO A 252 15.24 26.78 2.31
C PRO A 252 16.25 26.57 1.18
N VAL A 253 15.74 26.15 0.02
CA VAL A 253 16.49 25.98 -1.23
C VAL A 253 16.04 27.06 -2.22
N PRO A 254 16.64 28.26 -2.18
CA PRO A 254 16.26 29.35 -3.08
C PRO A 254 16.71 29.06 -4.53
N PRO A 255 16.22 29.80 -5.52
CA PRO A 255 16.83 29.84 -6.84
C PRO A 255 18.34 30.14 -6.77
N LEU A 256 19.09 29.66 -7.77
CA LEU A 256 20.52 29.91 -7.90
C LEU A 256 20.79 31.38 -8.19
N THR A 257 21.88 31.92 -7.62
CA THR A 257 22.36 33.24 -8.04
C THR A 257 22.95 33.18 -9.46
N ASP A 258 22.99 34.31 -10.17
CA ASP A 258 23.50 34.40 -11.55
C ASP A 258 24.88 33.77 -11.75
N ARG A 259 25.76 33.95 -10.75
CA ARG A 259 27.11 33.35 -10.75
C ARG A 259 27.04 31.83 -10.91
N TYR A 260 26.18 31.17 -10.14
CA TYR A 260 26.10 29.71 -10.15
C TYR A 260 25.13 29.18 -11.20
N ALA A 261 24.11 29.94 -11.58
CA ALA A 261 23.32 29.66 -12.77
C ALA A 261 24.21 29.57 -14.02
N LYS A 262 25.12 30.54 -14.20
CA LYS A 262 26.16 30.51 -15.25
C LYS A 262 27.06 29.28 -15.15
N GLN A 263 27.48 28.91 -13.95
CA GLN A 263 28.32 27.73 -13.73
C GLN A 263 27.58 26.44 -14.10
N LEU A 264 26.30 26.31 -13.70
CA LEU A 264 25.46 25.17 -14.04
C LEU A 264 25.29 25.05 -15.55
N VAL A 265 24.92 26.13 -16.24
CA VAL A 265 24.71 26.12 -17.69
C VAL A 265 25.99 25.71 -18.42
N ARG A 266 27.15 26.27 -18.06
CA ARG A 266 28.44 25.89 -18.66
C ARG A 266 28.80 24.43 -18.40
N LYS A 267 28.54 23.93 -17.19
CA LYS A 267 28.82 22.54 -16.81
C LYS A 267 27.96 21.57 -17.60
N VAL A 268 26.67 21.87 -17.76
CA VAL A 268 25.70 21.05 -18.50
C VAL A 268 25.95 21.10 -20.01
N ALA A 269 26.18 22.29 -20.56
CA ALA A 269 26.41 22.47 -22.00
C ALA A 269 27.78 21.94 -22.47
N GLY A 270 28.75 21.84 -21.55
CA GLY A 270 30.10 21.37 -21.84
C GLY A 270 30.99 22.45 -22.48
N PRO A 271 32.33 22.24 -22.46
CA PRO A 271 33.31 23.24 -22.89
C PRO A 271 33.20 23.60 -24.38
N ALA A 272 32.82 22.63 -25.24
CA ALA A 272 32.66 22.84 -26.68
C ALA A 272 31.58 23.88 -27.03
N ASN A 273 30.63 24.14 -26.14
CA ASN A 273 29.49 25.02 -26.38
C ASN A 273 29.65 26.41 -25.72
N THR A 274 30.85 26.75 -25.23
CA THR A 274 31.09 27.97 -24.45
C THR A 274 30.70 29.26 -25.17
N ALA A 275 31.01 29.38 -26.47
CA ALA A 275 30.64 30.55 -27.26
C ALA A 275 29.12 30.73 -27.35
N ARG A 276 28.38 29.64 -27.62
CA ARG A 276 26.92 29.62 -27.69
C ARG A 276 26.28 29.97 -26.34
N VAL A 277 26.81 29.39 -25.26
CA VAL A 277 26.38 29.71 -23.89
C VAL A 277 26.56 31.20 -23.60
N ASN A 278 27.74 31.76 -23.86
CA ASN A 278 28.02 33.17 -23.57
C ASN A 278 27.11 34.12 -24.36
N ALA A 279 26.79 33.79 -25.61
CA ALA A 279 25.89 34.59 -26.45
C ALA A 279 24.46 34.65 -25.89
N GLN A 280 23.96 33.58 -25.28
CA GLN A 280 22.56 33.49 -24.82
C GLN A 280 22.38 33.69 -23.31
N LEU A 281 23.48 33.69 -22.56
CA LEU A 281 23.46 33.71 -21.09
C LEU A 281 22.61 34.83 -20.48
N PRO A 282 22.68 36.11 -20.93
CA PRO A 282 21.84 37.15 -20.35
C PRO A 282 20.33 36.84 -20.46
N SER A 283 19.90 36.35 -21.64
CA SER A 283 18.51 35.99 -21.87
C SER A 283 18.08 34.75 -21.06
N LEU A 284 18.99 33.81 -20.83
CA LEU A 284 18.74 32.62 -20.01
C LEU A 284 18.58 32.96 -18.54
N LEU A 285 19.43 33.83 -18.00
CA LEU A 285 19.34 34.27 -16.60
C LEU A 285 18.01 35.01 -16.35
N GLU A 286 17.60 35.87 -17.29
CA GLU A 286 16.33 36.59 -17.24
C GLU A 286 15.12 35.64 -17.24
N ARG A 287 15.09 34.63 -18.13
CA ARG A 287 13.96 33.68 -18.24
C ARG A 287 13.92 32.68 -17.09
N CYS A 288 15.05 32.06 -16.77
CA CYS A 288 15.09 30.98 -15.81
C CYS A 288 15.08 31.48 -14.37
N GLN A 289 15.46 32.74 -14.11
CA GLN A 289 15.45 33.36 -12.78
C GLN A 289 16.12 32.49 -11.70
N GLY A 290 17.24 31.86 -12.05
CA GLY A 290 17.98 30.97 -11.14
C GLY A 290 17.34 29.60 -10.90
N ASN A 291 16.21 29.25 -11.53
CA ASN A 291 15.56 27.95 -11.35
C ASN A 291 16.43 26.83 -11.94
N ALA A 292 16.84 25.87 -11.10
CA ALA A 292 17.81 24.85 -11.46
C ALA A 292 17.31 23.93 -12.58
N PHE A 293 16.03 23.53 -12.53
CA PHE A 293 15.42 22.72 -13.58
C PHE A 293 15.40 23.45 -14.93
N ALA A 294 14.89 24.69 -14.95
CA ALA A 294 14.81 25.50 -16.16
C ALA A 294 16.19 25.73 -16.80
N LEU A 295 17.18 26.09 -15.98
CA LEU A 295 18.56 26.27 -16.44
C LEU A 295 19.15 24.98 -17.01
N HIS A 296 18.90 23.85 -16.36
CA HIS A 296 19.41 22.55 -16.80
C HIS A 296 18.78 22.11 -18.12
N ALA A 297 17.47 22.31 -18.29
CA ALA A 297 16.76 22.05 -19.53
C ALA A 297 17.33 22.90 -20.67
N GLU A 298 17.38 24.23 -20.53
CA GLU A 298 17.92 25.12 -21.56
C GLU A 298 19.40 24.84 -21.87
N ALA A 299 20.21 24.48 -20.87
CA ALA A 299 21.61 24.15 -21.07
C ALA A 299 21.82 22.85 -21.87
N ARG A 300 20.96 21.85 -21.71
CA ARG A 300 20.97 20.64 -22.56
C ARG A 300 20.67 20.98 -24.01
N LEU A 301 19.73 21.88 -24.25
CA LEU A 301 19.35 22.33 -25.59
C LEU A 301 20.49 23.09 -26.26
N LEU A 302 21.18 23.95 -25.51
CA LEU A 302 22.41 24.60 -25.96
C LEU A 302 23.51 23.59 -26.32
N ALA A 303 23.62 22.50 -25.56
CA ALA A 303 24.60 21.44 -25.80
C ALA A 303 24.38 20.75 -27.16
N ARG A 304 23.12 20.55 -27.54
CA ARG A 304 22.68 19.93 -28.79
C ARG A 304 22.66 20.90 -29.98
N GLY A 305 22.81 22.21 -29.74
CA GLY A 305 22.74 23.24 -30.79
C GLY A 305 21.32 23.61 -31.21
N GLU A 306 20.32 23.19 -30.45
CA GLU A 306 18.89 23.36 -30.73
C GLU A 306 18.35 24.65 -30.08
N SER A 307 19.19 25.64 -29.80
CA SER A 307 18.77 26.89 -29.19
C SER A 307 18.25 27.86 -30.27
N GLY A 308 16.93 28.01 -30.39
CA GLY A 308 16.28 28.95 -31.31
C GLY A 308 15.88 30.29 -30.66
N PRO A 309 15.40 31.27 -31.44
CA PRO A 309 14.83 32.50 -30.91
C PRO A 309 13.58 32.20 -30.09
N VAL A 310 13.54 32.75 -28.87
CA VAL A 310 12.50 32.49 -27.88
C VAL A 310 11.62 33.75 -27.76
N PRO A 311 10.32 33.72 -28.14
CA PRO A 311 9.47 34.91 -28.20
C PRO A 311 9.11 35.44 -26.81
N ARG A 312 9.71 36.56 -26.37
CA ARG A 312 9.46 37.15 -25.05
C ARG A 312 7.97 37.34 -24.76
N THR A 313 7.43 36.63 -23.75
CA THR A 313 6.08 36.88 -23.23
C THR A 313 6.11 37.29 -21.76
N GLU A 314 5.21 38.18 -21.34
CA GLU A 314 5.09 38.62 -19.94
C GLU A 314 4.62 37.49 -19.00
N ALA A 315 3.91 36.50 -19.54
CA ALA A 315 3.43 35.31 -18.82
C ALA A 315 4.54 34.44 -18.23
N TRP A 316 5.79 34.63 -18.64
CA TRP A 316 6.95 33.90 -18.13
C TRP A 316 7.49 34.44 -16.81
N ARG A 317 7.13 35.68 -16.45
CA ARG A 317 7.62 36.29 -15.21
C ARG A 317 7.08 35.48 -14.03
N HIS A 318 8.00 34.98 -13.19
CA HIS A 318 7.72 34.26 -11.93
C HIS A 318 7.36 32.76 -12.04
N HIS A 319 7.27 32.17 -13.26
CA HIS A 319 7.01 30.74 -13.44
C HIS A 319 8.00 30.05 -14.42
N PRO A 320 9.29 29.95 -14.06
CA PRO A 320 10.33 29.46 -14.97
C PRO A 320 10.15 28.00 -15.42
N VAL A 321 9.52 27.15 -14.60
CA VAL A 321 9.21 25.76 -14.99
C VAL A 321 8.14 25.72 -16.09
N ARG A 322 7.08 26.54 -15.98
CA ARG A 322 6.03 26.67 -17.00
C ARG A 322 6.59 27.20 -18.32
N ALA A 323 7.42 28.24 -18.23
CA ALA A 323 8.09 28.80 -19.41
C ALA A 323 8.96 27.75 -20.11
N THR A 324 9.73 26.97 -19.34
CA THR A 324 10.57 25.88 -19.89
C THR A 324 9.73 24.83 -20.61
N ALA A 325 8.60 24.41 -20.02
CA ALA A 325 7.71 23.44 -20.63
C ALA A 325 7.04 23.98 -21.91
N GLN A 326 6.62 25.25 -21.94
CA GLN A 326 6.15 25.90 -23.17
C GLN A 326 7.22 25.87 -24.27
N LEU A 327 8.49 26.17 -23.94
CA LEU A 327 9.59 26.13 -24.92
C LEU A 327 9.89 24.72 -25.41
N ALA A 328 9.73 23.71 -24.55
CA ALA A 328 9.84 22.32 -24.94
C ALA A 328 8.75 21.95 -25.96
N THR A 329 7.51 22.44 -25.80
CA THR A 329 6.43 22.15 -26.75
C THR A 329 6.66 22.73 -28.14
N VAL A 330 7.34 23.87 -28.28
CA VAL A 330 7.67 24.47 -29.60
C VAL A 330 8.61 23.56 -30.43
N ARG A 331 9.31 22.63 -29.80
CA ARG A 331 10.30 21.74 -30.43
C ARG A 331 9.71 20.38 -30.81
N LEU A 332 8.50 20.09 -30.35
CA LEU A 332 7.79 18.86 -30.66
C LEU A 332 6.89 19.09 -31.88
N ALA A 333 6.64 18.01 -32.62
CA ALA A 333 5.60 18.02 -33.65
C ALA A 333 4.24 18.37 -33.01
N PRO A 334 3.36 19.11 -33.70
CA PRO A 334 2.05 19.50 -33.15
C PRO A 334 1.23 18.32 -32.60
N GLU A 335 1.33 17.16 -33.23
CA GLU A 335 0.67 15.92 -32.78
C GLU A 335 1.21 15.42 -31.44
N ALA A 336 2.54 15.45 -31.24
CA ALA A 336 3.16 15.06 -29.97
C ALA A 336 2.82 16.05 -28.84
N VAL A 337 2.75 17.35 -29.14
CA VAL A 337 2.28 18.37 -28.18
C VAL A 337 0.83 18.11 -27.78
N ARG A 338 -0.04 17.86 -28.76
CA ARG A 338 -1.45 17.52 -28.53
C ARG A 338 -1.57 16.27 -27.67
N LEU A 339 -0.82 15.21 -27.99
CA LEU A 339 -0.77 13.97 -27.21
C LEU A 339 -0.40 14.24 -25.75
N CYS A 340 0.69 14.97 -25.50
CA CYS A 340 1.14 15.30 -24.14
C CYS A 340 0.10 16.10 -23.36
N ARG A 341 -0.52 17.10 -24.00
CA ARG A 341 -1.55 17.96 -23.40
C ARG A 341 -2.80 17.17 -23.01
N LEU A 342 -3.33 16.36 -23.92
CA LEU A 342 -4.51 15.54 -23.65
C LEU A 342 -4.22 14.48 -22.59
N THR A 343 -3.03 13.86 -22.62
CA THR A 343 -2.63 12.88 -21.62
C THR A 343 -2.45 13.50 -20.23
N ALA A 344 -2.05 14.77 -20.13
CA ALA A 344 -1.82 15.45 -18.85
C ALA A 344 -3.10 15.76 -18.04
N LEU A 345 -4.28 15.79 -18.70
CA LEU A 345 -5.56 16.19 -18.12
C LEU A 345 -5.98 15.31 -16.93
N GLY A 346 -5.79 14.00 -17.03
CA GLY A 346 -6.28 13.05 -16.01
C GLY A 346 -5.43 12.96 -14.74
N GLY A 347 -4.22 13.57 -14.71
CA GLY A 347 -3.36 13.43 -13.53
C GLY A 347 -2.79 12.03 -13.33
N TRP A 348 -2.57 11.27 -14.42
CA TRP A 348 -2.15 9.86 -14.34
C TRP A 348 -0.78 9.70 -13.66
N PRO A 349 -0.67 8.95 -12.55
CA PRO A 349 0.62 8.77 -11.84
C PRO A 349 1.72 8.13 -12.69
N SER A 350 1.32 7.31 -13.67
CA SER A 350 2.19 6.79 -14.72
C SER A 350 1.48 6.71 -16.06
N VAL A 351 2.19 7.04 -17.12
CA VAL A 351 1.71 7.03 -18.51
C VAL A 351 2.39 5.89 -19.24
N SER A 352 1.60 4.98 -19.79
CA SER A 352 2.06 4.00 -20.79
C SER A 352 1.75 4.50 -22.20
N ALA A 353 2.36 3.87 -23.22
CA ALA A 353 2.01 4.14 -24.61
C ALA A 353 0.52 3.93 -24.90
N ALA A 354 -0.11 2.92 -24.27
CA ALA A 354 -1.53 2.64 -24.39
C ALA A 354 -2.41 3.77 -23.83
N ILE A 355 -2.07 4.31 -22.64
CA ILE A 355 -2.79 5.44 -22.04
C ILE A 355 -2.69 6.68 -22.94
N ALA A 356 -1.49 7.01 -23.42
CA ALA A 356 -1.30 8.14 -24.30
C ALA A 356 -2.03 7.95 -25.64
N ALA A 357 -1.94 6.76 -26.24
CA ALA A 357 -2.63 6.41 -27.48
C ALA A 357 -4.15 6.62 -27.37
N ALA A 358 -4.76 6.17 -26.28
CA ALA A 358 -6.18 6.38 -26.00
C ALA A 358 -6.52 7.88 -25.86
N ALA A 359 -5.72 8.64 -25.12
CA ALA A 359 -5.94 10.08 -24.96
C ALA A 359 -5.87 10.83 -26.31
N GLY A 360 -4.89 10.48 -27.15
CA GLY A 360 -4.57 11.17 -28.39
C GLY A 360 -5.29 10.68 -29.65
N LEU A 361 -5.97 9.52 -29.60
CA LEU A 361 -6.49 8.81 -30.78
C LEU A 361 -5.41 8.49 -31.82
N VAL A 362 -4.29 7.94 -31.35
CA VAL A 362 -3.16 7.51 -32.18
C VAL A 362 -2.82 6.04 -31.92
N GLY A 363 -2.05 5.41 -32.79
CA GLY A 363 -1.56 4.04 -32.54
C GLY A 363 -0.52 3.98 -31.41
N GLU A 364 -0.46 2.88 -30.67
CA GLU A 364 0.46 2.73 -29.52
C GLU A 364 1.93 2.93 -29.88
N GLU A 365 2.38 2.45 -31.05
CA GLU A 365 3.76 2.67 -31.49
C GLU A 365 4.07 4.14 -31.78
N ALA A 366 3.10 4.89 -32.31
CA ALA A 366 3.24 6.32 -32.55
C ALA A 366 3.26 7.07 -31.21
N ALA A 367 2.36 6.73 -30.28
CA ALA A 367 2.37 7.27 -28.93
C ALA A 367 3.71 7.01 -28.23
N ALA A 368 4.26 5.80 -28.32
CA ALA A 368 5.54 5.45 -27.73
C ALA A 368 6.68 6.36 -28.25
N ARG A 369 6.77 6.57 -29.58
CA ARG A 369 7.75 7.49 -30.17
C ARG A 369 7.56 8.93 -29.71
N MET A 370 6.32 9.43 -29.68
CA MET A 370 6.03 10.79 -29.22
C MET A 370 6.34 10.99 -27.73
N LEU A 371 6.16 9.95 -26.89
CA LEU A 371 6.55 9.98 -25.49
C LEU A 371 8.08 9.99 -25.33
N ASP A 372 8.81 9.21 -26.14
CA ASP A 372 10.29 9.25 -26.18
C ASP A 372 10.80 10.64 -26.59
N GLU A 373 10.20 11.27 -27.61
CA GLU A 373 10.49 12.66 -28.00
C GLU A 373 10.22 13.65 -26.85
N ALA A 374 9.11 13.47 -26.12
CA ALA A 374 8.75 14.30 -24.98
C ALA A 374 9.71 14.12 -23.78
N VAL A 375 10.30 12.93 -23.60
CA VAL A 375 11.42 12.69 -22.66
C VAL A 375 12.65 13.46 -23.10
N ASP A 376 12.97 13.44 -24.40
CA ASP A 376 14.15 14.10 -24.95
C ASP A 376 14.17 15.62 -24.74
N VAL A 377 12.99 16.25 -24.80
CA VAL A 377 12.82 17.69 -24.50
C VAL A 377 12.51 17.98 -23.03
N GLY A 378 12.44 16.95 -22.18
CA GLY A 378 12.32 17.08 -20.73
C GLY A 378 10.91 17.40 -20.20
N LEU A 379 9.86 17.14 -20.99
CA LEU A 379 8.47 17.21 -20.53
C LEU A 379 8.08 16.01 -19.66
N LEU A 380 8.70 14.85 -19.90
CA LEU A 380 8.46 13.60 -19.20
C LEU A 380 9.72 13.05 -18.52
N GLU A 381 9.52 12.35 -17.40
CA GLU A 381 10.51 11.51 -16.74
C GLU A 381 10.27 10.05 -17.15
N PRO A 382 11.27 9.31 -17.65
CA PRO A 382 11.13 7.88 -17.90
C PRO A 382 11.09 7.10 -16.57
N LEU A 383 10.24 6.08 -16.52
CA LEU A 383 10.12 5.09 -15.45
C LEU A 383 10.51 3.70 -15.99
N PRO A 384 10.69 2.69 -15.12
CA PRO A 384 10.81 1.29 -15.56
C PRO A 384 9.62 0.85 -16.45
N ASP A 385 9.81 -0.25 -17.18
CA ASP A 385 8.78 -0.89 -18.02
C ASP A 385 8.16 0.03 -19.10
N ARG A 386 8.97 0.94 -19.65
CA ARG A 386 8.56 1.92 -20.69
C ARG A 386 7.36 2.78 -20.27
N ARG A 387 7.26 3.08 -18.98
CA ARG A 387 6.32 4.07 -18.44
C ARG A 387 6.98 5.44 -18.33
N TYR A 388 6.15 6.46 -18.23
CA TYR A 388 6.57 7.85 -18.13
C TYR A 388 5.78 8.57 -17.05
N ARG A 389 6.31 9.68 -16.55
CA ARG A 389 5.62 10.54 -15.59
C ARG A 389 5.81 12.00 -15.96
N PHE A 390 4.75 12.79 -15.86
CA PHE A 390 4.87 14.25 -15.92
C PHE A 390 5.36 14.80 -14.59
N ARG A 391 6.24 15.81 -14.63
CA ARG A 391 6.47 16.61 -13.42
C ARG A 391 5.19 17.37 -13.07
N PRO A 392 4.81 17.51 -11.78
CA PRO A 392 3.53 18.10 -11.39
C PRO A 392 3.25 19.48 -12.02
N GLU A 393 4.24 20.38 -12.00
CA GLU A 393 4.08 21.73 -12.57
C GLU A 393 4.03 21.73 -14.11
N ILE A 394 4.73 20.81 -14.77
CA ILE A 394 4.67 20.64 -16.23
C ILE A 394 3.30 20.08 -16.62
N ARG A 395 2.83 19.05 -15.91
CA ARG A 395 1.51 18.45 -16.11
C ARG A 395 0.42 19.50 -16.04
N ARG A 396 0.43 20.31 -14.97
CA ARG A 396 -0.56 21.37 -14.75
C ARG A 396 -0.55 22.37 -15.88
N GLN A 397 0.63 22.84 -16.31
CA GLN A 397 0.73 23.77 -17.44
C GLN A 397 0.23 23.16 -18.76
N LEU A 398 0.53 21.89 -19.04
CA LEU A 398 0.02 21.20 -20.23
C LEU A 398 -1.51 21.06 -20.19
N ALA A 399 -2.08 20.67 -19.05
CA ALA A 399 -3.52 20.55 -18.83
C ALA A 399 -4.25 21.91 -18.94
N ASP A 400 -3.73 22.95 -18.28
CA ASP A 400 -4.25 24.33 -18.35
C ASP A 400 -4.30 24.84 -19.80
N THR A 401 -3.27 24.49 -20.59
CA THR A 401 -3.20 24.88 -22.01
C THR A 401 -4.17 24.07 -22.88
N ALA A 402 -4.38 22.79 -22.58
CA ALA A 402 -5.27 21.92 -23.33
C ALA A 402 -6.71 22.44 -23.32
N ALA A 403 -7.19 22.86 -22.14
CA ALA A 403 -8.54 23.39 -21.99
C ALA A 403 -8.79 24.64 -22.85
N ALA A 404 -7.81 25.54 -22.93
CA ALA A 404 -7.89 26.75 -23.73
C ALA A 404 -7.81 26.50 -25.25
N GLU A 405 -7.06 25.48 -25.69
CA GLU A 405 -6.79 25.23 -27.11
C GLU A 405 -7.78 24.27 -27.77
N TYR A 406 -8.24 23.24 -27.05
CA TYR A 406 -9.09 22.17 -27.61
C TYR A 406 -10.55 22.24 -27.13
N GLY A 407 -10.82 23.08 -26.12
CA GLY A 407 -12.15 23.21 -25.51
C GLY A 407 -12.49 22.07 -24.55
N ALA A 408 -13.54 22.28 -23.75
CA ALA A 408 -13.94 21.37 -22.68
C ALA A 408 -14.42 20.00 -23.21
N GLU A 409 -15.08 19.97 -24.37
CA GLU A 409 -15.62 18.74 -24.97
C GLU A 409 -14.51 17.75 -25.33
N GLU A 410 -13.49 18.18 -26.08
CA GLU A 410 -12.37 17.30 -26.46
C GLU A 410 -11.52 16.92 -25.25
N CYS A 411 -11.34 17.83 -24.28
CA CYS A 411 -10.64 17.51 -23.04
C CYS A 411 -11.36 16.43 -22.24
N SER A 412 -12.69 16.54 -22.09
CA SER A 412 -13.52 15.54 -21.45
C SER A 412 -13.49 14.21 -22.22
N ALA A 413 -13.60 14.26 -23.54
CA ALA A 413 -13.53 13.08 -24.40
C ALA A 413 -12.18 12.37 -24.28
N ALA A 414 -11.06 13.10 -24.21
CA ALA A 414 -9.73 12.52 -24.04
C ALA A 414 -9.58 11.79 -22.71
N VAL A 415 -10.04 12.39 -21.61
CA VAL A 415 -10.07 11.73 -20.30
C VAL A 415 -10.97 10.50 -20.34
N GLY A 416 -12.16 10.63 -20.96
CA GLY A 416 -13.08 9.52 -21.17
C GLY A 416 -12.46 8.33 -21.89
N ARG A 417 -11.73 8.56 -22.99
CA ARG A 417 -11.02 7.51 -23.74
C ARG A 417 -9.97 6.81 -22.90
N VAL A 418 -9.24 7.53 -22.05
CA VAL A 418 -8.27 6.89 -21.13
C VAL A 418 -8.97 6.04 -20.10
N LEU A 419 -10.08 6.52 -19.51
CA LEU A 419 -10.87 5.73 -18.58
C LEU A 419 -11.40 4.44 -19.24
N ASP A 420 -11.88 4.54 -20.48
CA ASP A 420 -12.35 3.36 -21.24
C ASP A 420 -11.21 2.38 -21.51
N ALA A 421 -10.03 2.86 -21.91
CA ALA A 421 -8.85 2.03 -22.12
C ALA A 421 -8.34 1.35 -20.83
N LEU A 422 -8.43 2.05 -19.69
CA LEU A 422 -8.13 1.44 -18.39
C LEU A 422 -9.14 0.35 -18.05
N VAL A 423 -10.44 0.58 -18.24
CA VAL A 423 -11.48 -0.43 -18.05
C VAL A 423 -11.26 -1.65 -18.94
N ASP A 424 -10.96 -1.45 -20.23
CA ASP A 424 -10.65 -2.51 -21.20
C ASP A 424 -9.46 -3.37 -20.77
N ARG A 425 -8.51 -2.77 -20.04
CA ARG A 425 -7.32 -3.47 -19.54
C ARG A 425 -7.56 -4.19 -18.23
N VAL A 426 -8.21 -3.55 -17.26
CA VAL A 426 -8.22 -4.02 -15.86
C VAL A 426 -9.40 -4.96 -15.56
N LEU A 427 -10.53 -4.83 -16.24
CA LEU A 427 -11.67 -5.74 -16.02
C LEU A 427 -11.34 -7.19 -16.45
N PRO A 428 -10.74 -7.44 -17.63
CA PRO A 428 -10.35 -8.79 -18.01
C PRO A 428 -9.21 -9.32 -17.15
N ALA A 429 -8.27 -8.46 -16.77
CA ALA A 429 -7.19 -8.83 -15.84
C ALA A 429 -7.74 -9.24 -14.46
N SER A 430 -8.76 -8.52 -13.96
CA SER A 430 -9.45 -8.87 -12.71
C SER A 430 -10.09 -10.25 -12.78
N ARG A 431 -10.82 -10.54 -13.87
CA ARG A 431 -11.41 -11.85 -14.11
C ARG A 431 -10.35 -12.95 -14.29
N ALA A 432 -9.27 -12.69 -15.02
CA ALA A 432 -8.18 -13.65 -15.21
C ALA A 432 -7.42 -13.96 -13.92
N ALA A 433 -7.32 -13.00 -13.00
CA ALA A 433 -6.71 -13.20 -11.69
C ALA A 433 -7.54 -14.09 -10.75
N LEU A 434 -8.87 -14.10 -10.90
CA LEU A 434 -9.81 -14.88 -10.10
C LEU A 434 -10.95 -15.46 -10.95
N PRO A 435 -10.69 -16.38 -11.90
CA PRO A 435 -11.66 -16.80 -12.92
C PRO A 435 -12.92 -17.47 -12.36
N GLU A 436 -12.82 -18.09 -11.19
CA GLU A 436 -13.92 -18.77 -10.51
C GLU A 436 -14.64 -17.86 -9.49
N SER A 437 -14.21 -16.60 -9.34
CA SER A 437 -14.83 -15.67 -8.40
C SER A 437 -16.01 -14.95 -9.02
N TRP A 438 -17.19 -15.16 -8.44
CA TRP A 438 -18.40 -14.41 -8.78
C TRP A 438 -18.28 -12.90 -8.53
N ARG A 439 -17.32 -12.46 -7.71
CA ARG A 439 -17.05 -11.04 -7.45
C ARG A 439 -16.35 -10.33 -8.61
N THR A 440 -15.72 -11.09 -9.51
CA THR A 440 -15.05 -10.59 -10.71
C THR A 440 -15.85 -10.84 -11.99
N GLU A 441 -17.12 -11.21 -11.86
CA GLU A 441 -18.04 -11.27 -13.00
C GLU A 441 -18.27 -9.87 -13.58
N LEU A 442 -18.33 -9.81 -14.91
CA LEU A 442 -18.53 -8.58 -15.66
C LEU A 442 -20.02 -8.41 -15.98
N PRO A 443 -20.59 -7.21 -15.85
CA PRO A 443 -21.91 -6.91 -16.36
C PRO A 443 -21.99 -7.06 -17.86
N ALA A 444 -23.22 -7.20 -18.36
CA ALA A 444 -23.50 -7.26 -19.79
C ALA A 444 -22.87 -6.10 -20.59
N GLU A 445 -22.81 -4.89 -20.03
CA GLU A 445 -22.21 -3.72 -20.69
C GLU A 445 -20.68 -3.82 -20.88
N PHE A 446 -20.02 -4.76 -20.18
CA PHE A 446 -18.58 -5.02 -20.26
C PHE A 446 -18.24 -6.43 -20.74
N ASP A 447 -19.24 -7.27 -21.03
CA ASP A 447 -19.07 -8.70 -21.38
C ASP A 447 -18.23 -8.89 -22.66
N GLY A 448 -18.31 -7.92 -23.59
CA GLY A 448 -17.52 -7.91 -24.83
C GLY A 448 -16.02 -7.61 -24.66
N ARG A 449 -15.55 -7.25 -23.45
CA ARG A 449 -14.16 -6.84 -23.20
C ARG A 449 -13.22 -8.02 -22.92
N SER A 450 -13.62 -9.27 -23.21
CA SER A 450 -12.82 -10.46 -22.90
C SER A 450 -11.56 -10.58 -23.77
N GLY A 451 -10.41 -10.75 -23.11
CA GLY A 451 -9.13 -11.05 -23.74
C GLY A 451 -8.33 -12.01 -22.87
N ALA A 452 -7.52 -12.88 -23.47
CA ALA A 452 -6.63 -13.76 -22.71
C ALA A 452 -5.55 -12.91 -22.02
N VAL A 453 -5.57 -12.87 -20.68
CA VAL A 453 -4.56 -12.19 -19.87
C VAL A 453 -3.79 -13.26 -19.09
N PRO A 454 -2.53 -13.58 -19.47
CA PRO A 454 -1.77 -14.65 -18.83
C PRO A 454 -1.48 -14.42 -17.35
N ASP A 455 -1.33 -13.15 -16.94
CA ASP A 455 -1.11 -12.76 -15.54
C ASP A 455 -1.94 -11.53 -15.16
N GLY A 456 -3.16 -11.80 -14.68
CA GLY A 456 -4.08 -10.74 -14.26
C GLY A 456 -3.56 -9.92 -13.07
N ILE A 457 -2.86 -10.55 -12.11
CA ILE A 457 -2.35 -9.85 -10.93
C ILE A 457 -1.24 -8.88 -11.32
N ALA A 458 -0.30 -9.28 -12.18
CA ALA A 458 0.77 -8.39 -12.64
C ALA A 458 0.21 -7.18 -13.41
N VAL A 459 -0.79 -7.38 -14.27
CA VAL A 459 -1.44 -6.28 -15.00
C VAL A 459 -2.12 -5.30 -14.03
N LEU A 460 -2.90 -5.81 -13.08
CA LEU A 460 -3.57 -4.97 -12.07
C LEU A 460 -2.55 -4.22 -11.20
N ALA A 461 -1.48 -4.88 -10.77
CA ALA A 461 -0.45 -4.25 -9.95
C ALA A 461 0.28 -3.14 -10.72
N ALA A 462 0.55 -3.34 -12.01
CA ALA A 462 1.18 -2.34 -12.86
C ALA A 462 0.30 -1.10 -13.11
N GLU A 463 -1.03 -1.26 -13.14
CA GLU A 463 -1.98 -0.15 -13.30
C GLU A 463 -2.57 0.36 -11.99
N LEU A 464 -2.26 -0.23 -10.85
CA LEU A 464 -2.85 0.12 -9.54
C LEU A 464 -2.83 1.64 -9.25
N PRO A 465 -1.71 2.37 -9.42
CA PRO A 465 -1.72 3.82 -9.21
C PRO A 465 -2.67 4.57 -10.16
N ASN A 466 -2.78 4.11 -11.40
CA ASN A 466 -3.68 4.68 -12.39
C ASN A 466 -5.14 4.34 -12.09
N MET A 467 -5.44 3.13 -11.60
CA MET A 467 -6.78 2.72 -11.18
C MET A 467 -7.27 3.56 -10.00
N VAL A 468 -6.42 3.77 -8.98
CA VAL A 468 -6.76 4.61 -7.82
C VAL A 468 -7.11 6.02 -8.28
N ARG A 469 -6.29 6.61 -9.15
CA ARG A 469 -6.57 7.93 -9.74
C ARG A 469 -7.83 7.94 -10.60
N ALA A 470 -8.05 6.88 -11.37
CA ALA A 470 -9.16 6.81 -12.32
C ALA A 470 -10.53 6.75 -11.65
N VAL A 471 -10.64 6.21 -10.42
CA VAL A 471 -11.89 6.26 -9.63
C VAL A 471 -12.31 7.70 -9.39
N THR A 472 -11.41 8.53 -8.83
CA THR A 472 -11.69 9.96 -8.57
C THR A 472 -11.96 10.73 -9.86
N VAL A 473 -11.14 10.51 -10.90
CA VAL A 473 -11.30 11.21 -12.19
C VAL A 473 -12.62 10.83 -12.88
N ALA A 474 -13.04 9.57 -12.80
CA ALA A 474 -14.32 9.13 -13.36
C ALA A 474 -15.50 9.76 -12.60
N GLU A 475 -15.42 9.87 -11.28
CA GLU A 475 -16.42 10.57 -10.46
C GLU A 475 -16.50 12.07 -10.82
N ASP A 476 -15.36 12.76 -10.88
CA ASP A 476 -15.28 14.19 -11.26
C ASP A 476 -15.90 14.46 -12.64
N CYS A 477 -15.79 13.48 -13.55
CA CYS A 477 -16.35 13.54 -14.91
C CYS A 477 -17.81 13.05 -14.98
N GLY A 478 -18.45 12.69 -13.86
CA GLY A 478 -19.80 12.15 -13.81
C GLY A 478 -19.96 10.74 -14.40
N ARG A 479 -18.86 10.03 -14.68
CA ARG A 479 -18.86 8.63 -15.18
C ARG A 479 -18.95 7.65 -14.00
N ILE A 480 -20.03 7.76 -13.23
CA ILE A 480 -20.22 7.04 -11.97
C ILE A 480 -20.02 5.53 -12.15
N THR A 481 -20.69 4.91 -13.12
CA THR A 481 -20.55 3.47 -13.39
C THR A 481 -19.09 3.05 -13.62
N THR A 482 -18.32 3.84 -14.38
CA THR A 482 -16.89 3.60 -14.61
C THR A 482 -16.08 3.66 -13.30
N ALA A 483 -16.34 4.65 -12.44
CA ALA A 483 -15.67 4.78 -11.15
C ALA A 483 -15.90 3.53 -10.27
N LEU A 484 -17.15 3.07 -10.17
CA LEU A 484 -17.51 1.90 -9.36
C LEU A 484 -16.85 0.62 -9.88
N TRP A 485 -16.81 0.42 -11.20
CA TRP A 485 -16.20 -0.77 -11.81
C TRP A 485 -14.68 -0.81 -11.73
N LEU A 486 -14.02 0.34 -11.87
CA LEU A 486 -12.57 0.45 -11.63
C LEU A 486 -12.22 0.07 -10.20
N ALA A 487 -13.00 0.51 -9.21
CA ALA A 487 -12.81 0.12 -7.83
C ALA A 487 -13.07 -1.37 -7.59
N ARG A 488 -14.16 -1.92 -8.16
CA ARG A 488 -14.47 -3.36 -8.06
C ARG A 488 -13.35 -4.26 -8.62
N ALA A 489 -12.65 -3.80 -9.65
CA ALA A 489 -11.54 -4.52 -10.27
C ALA A 489 -10.31 -4.68 -9.35
N LEU A 490 -10.26 -3.97 -8.21
CA LEU A 490 -9.17 -4.07 -7.24
C LEU A 490 -9.27 -5.31 -6.32
N TRP A 491 -10.36 -6.09 -6.39
CA TRP A 491 -10.57 -7.26 -5.53
C TRP A 491 -9.42 -8.29 -5.57
N PRO A 492 -8.87 -8.68 -6.72
CA PRO A 492 -7.78 -9.66 -6.76
C PRO A 492 -6.50 -9.16 -6.06
N LEU A 493 -6.19 -7.87 -6.16
CA LEU A 493 -5.04 -7.28 -5.48
C LEU A 493 -5.18 -7.34 -3.95
N GLN A 494 -6.39 -7.12 -3.44
CA GLN A 494 -6.70 -7.26 -2.00
C GLN A 494 -6.58 -8.71 -1.53
N LEU A 495 -7.13 -9.65 -2.31
CA LEU A 495 -7.27 -11.04 -1.90
C LEU A 495 -5.98 -11.86 -2.06
N LYS A 496 -5.20 -11.60 -3.12
CA LYS A 496 -4.04 -12.43 -3.51
C LYS A 496 -2.69 -11.75 -3.30
N ALA A 497 -2.62 -10.43 -3.29
CA ALA A 497 -1.35 -9.71 -3.30
C ALA A 497 -1.16 -8.71 -2.13
N GLY A 498 -2.19 -8.51 -1.30
CA GLY A 498 -2.07 -7.73 -0.05
C GLY A 498 -1.88 -6.22 -0.22
N TYR A 499 -2.35 -5.64 -1.33
CA TYR A 499 -2.29 -4.19 -1.59
C TYR A 499 -3.40 -3.42 -0.84
N TRP A 500 -3.52 -3.57 0.47
CA TRP A 500 -4.63 -2.97 1.23
C TRP A 500 -4.48 -1.45 1.39
N ASP A 501 -3.27 -0.99 1.70
CA ASP A 501 -3.01 0.44 1.92
C ASP A 501 -3.20 1.25 0.63
N GLU A 502 -2.76 0.70 -0.50
CA GLU A 502 -2.78 1.35 -1.80
C GLU A 502 -4.19 1.44 -2.40
N VAL A 503 -5.05 0.43 -2.20
CA VAL A 503 -6.42 0.43 -2.75
C VAL A 503 -7.44 1.18 -1.88
N LEU A 504 -7.15 1.37 -0.59
CA LEU A 504 -8.10 1.92 0.36
C LEU A 504 -8.70 3.28 -0.05
N PRO A 505 -7.93 4.25 -0.60
CA PRO A 505 -8.50 5.53 -1.05
C PRO A 505 -9.61 5.32 -2.10
N ALA A 506 -9.35 4.53 -3.14
CA ALA A 506 -10.33 4.22 -4.18
C ALA A 506 -11.57 3.48 -3.66
N LEU A 507 -11.40 2.56 -2.69
CA LEU A 507 -12.55 1.86 -2.10
C LEU A 507 -13.43 2.78 -1.27
N ARG A 508 -12.84 3.75 -0.55
CA ARG A 508 -13.60 4.75 0.20
C ARG A 508 -14.38 5.67 -0.72
N ASP A 509 -13.72 6.18 -1.76
CA ASP A 509 -14.35 7.07 -2.74
C ASP A 509 -15.47 6.34 -3.48
N ALA A 510 -15.24 5.12 -3.96
CA ALA A 510 -16.25 4.35 -4.67
C ALA A 510 -17.44 3.95 -3.79
N ALA A 511 -17.22 3.58 -2.52
CA ALA A 511 -18.31 3.27 -1.60
C ALA A 511 -19.19 4.50 -1.33
N ARG A 512 -18.57 5.66 -1.03
CA ARG A 512 -19.28 6.94 -0.89
C ARG A 512 -20.04 7.30 -2.17
N CYS A 513 -19.36 7.21 -3.31
CA CYS A 513 -19.93 7.53 -4.62
C CYS A 513 -21.15 6.63 -4.93
N ALA A 514 -21.11 5.35 -4.56
CA ALA A 514 -22.23 4.42 -4.73
C ALA A 514 -23.45 4.83 -3.89
N GLU A 515 -23.24 5.25 -2.64
CA GLU A 515 -24.31 5.75 -1.75
C GLU A 515 -24.92 7.05 -2.28
N GLU A 516 -24.09 8.05 -2.59
CA GLU A 516 -24.52 9.38 -3.01
C GLU A 516 -25.29 9.36 -4.35
N ASN A 517 -24.90 8.46 -5.26
CA ASN A 517 -25.53 8.33 -6.58
C ASN A 517 -26.57 7.21 -6.66
N ARG A 518 -26.90 6.55 -5.53
CA ARG A 518 -27.88 5.46 -5.46
C ARG A 518 -27.63 4.38 -6.50
N ALA A 519 -26.40 3.88 -6.55
CA ALA A 519 -26.03 2.78 -7.41
C ALA A 519 -26.90 1.53 -7.13
N ASP A 520 -26.88 0.57 -8.07
CA ASP A 520 -27.48 -0.74 -7.86
C ASP A 520 -27.01 -1.36 -6.53
N GLU A 521 -27.94 -1.99 -5.82
CA GLU A 521 -27.72 -2.56 -4.50
C GLU A 521 -26.61 -3.62 -4.51
N ARG A 522 -26.48 -4.44 -5.58
CA ARG A 522 -25.38 -5.42 -5.67
C ARG A 522 -24.02 -4.75 -5.79
N THR A 523 -23.95 -3.64 -6.50
CA THR A 523 -22.71 -2.87 -6.67
C THR A 523 -22.32 -2.14 -5.39
N ALA A 524 -23.27 -1.49 -4.73
CA ALA A 524 -23.05 -0.88 -3.42
C ALA A 524 -22.60 -1.93 -2.39
N ALA A 525 -23.29 -3.08 -2.32
CA ALA A 525 -22.93 -4.20 -1.47
C ALA A 525 -21.49 -4.68 -1.71
N ALA A 526 -21.11 -4.92 -2.97
CA ALA A 526 -19.78 -5.39 -3.32
C ALA A 526 -18.68 -4.41 -2.90
N LEU A 527 -18.90 -3.10 -3.10
CA LEU A 527 -17.92 -2.06 -2.71
C LEU A 527 -17.79 -1.95 -1.19
N HIS A 528 -18.90 -1.98 -0.46
CA HIS A 528 -18.88 -2.00 1.00
C HIS A 528 -18.23 -3.27 1.56
N PHE A 529 -18.44 -4.43 0.92
CA PHE A 529 -17.77 -5.67 1.28
C PHE A 529 -16.25 -5.57 1.09
N GLN A 530 -15.79 -5.08 -0.08
CA GLN A 530 -14.36 -4.89 -0.34
C GLN A 530 -13.74 -3.90 0.64
N LEU A 531 -14.41 -2.76 0.88
CA LEU A 531 -13.97 -1.77 1.85
C LEU A 531 -13.88 -2.36 3.26
N ALA A 532 -14.88 -3.12 3.69
CA ALA A 532 -14.89 -3.79 4.99
C ALA A 532 -13.75 -4.80 5.13
N HIS A 533 -13.52 -5.62 4.10
CA HIS A 533 -12.43 -6.58 4.07
C HIS A 533 -11.07 -5.86 4.16
N CYS A 534 -10.84 -4.83 3.33
CA CYS A 534 -9.63 -4.03 3.34
C CYS A 534 -9.36 -3.40 4.71
N LEU A 535 -10.38 -2.79 5.33
CA LEU A 535 -10.28 -2.18 6.66
C LEU A 535 -10.02 -3.22 7.76
N GLY A 536 -10.60 -4.42 7.66
CA GLY A 536 -10.37 -5.53 8.58
C GLY A 536 -8.93 -6.06 8.54
N GLU A 537 -8.38 -6.20 7.34
CA GLU A 537 -6.96 -6.56 7.14
C GLU A 537 -6.04 -5.50 7.75
N MET A 538 -6.37 -4.22 7.63
CA MET A 538 -5.65 -3.09 8.24
C MET A 538 -5.95 -2.84 9.72
N ARG A 539 -6.77 -3.69 10.37
CA ARG A 539 -7.18 -3.57 11.78
C ARG A 539 -7.85 -2.22 12.12
N ARG A 540 -8.62 -1.66 11.18
CA ARG A 540 -9.48 -0.47 11.35
C ARG A 540 -10.90 -0.90 11.72
N GLU A 541 -11.03 -1.52 12.90
CA GLU A 541 -12.15 -2.38 13.29
C GLU A 541 -13.54 -1.72 13.22
N GLU A 542 -13.71 -0.52 13.78
CA GLU A 542 -15.01 0.15 13.76
C GLU A 542 -15.45 0.49 12.33
N GLN A 543 -14.51 0.95 11.50
CA GLN A 543 -14.78 1.28 10.10
C GLN A 543 -15.12 0.01 9.31
N ALA A 544 -14.39 -1.08 9.55
CA ALA A 544 -14.63 -2.38 8.94
C ALA A 544 -16.04 -2.91 9.29
N ASN A 545 -16.44 -2.84 10.57
CA ASN A 545 -17.77 -3.25 11.01
C ASN A 545 -18.89 -2.41 10.40
N ARG A 546 -18.72 -1.08 10.31
CA ARG A 546 -19.70 -0.21 9.65
C ARG A 546 -19.87 -0.56 8.18
N ALA A 547 -18.76 -0.73 7.45
CA ALA A 547 -18.80 -1.11 6.05
C ALA A 547 -19.40 -2.52 5.84
N ALA A 548 -19.07 -3.50 6.70
CA ALA A 548 -19.63 -4.84 6.60
C ALA A 548 -21.15 -4.85 6.85
N ARG A 549 -21.64 -4.05 7.81
CA ARG A 549 -23.08 -3.89 8.05
C ARG A 549 -23.79 -3.24 6.86
N ALA A 550 -23.18 -2.22 6.25
CA ALA A 550 -23.70 -1.62 5.02
C ALA A 550 -23.80 -2.66 3.90
N ALA A 551 -22.77 -3.50 3.72
CA ALA A 551 -22.81 -4.59 2.73
C ALA A 551 -23.98 -5.55 3.00
N VAL A 552 -24.20 -5.99 4.25
CA VAL A 552 -25.36 -6.85 4.61
C VAL A 552 -26.68 -6.16 4.26
N THR A 553 -26.83 -4.88 4.57
CA THR A 553 -28.04 -4.11 4.26
C THR A 553 -28.32 -4.08 2.75
N TYR A 554 -27.30 -3.79 1.93
CA TYR A 554 -27.45 -3.75 0.48
C TYR A 554 -27.70 -5.12 -0.14
N GLU A 555 -27.03 -6.18 0.31
CA GLU A 555 -27.27 -7.54 -0.20
C GLU A 555 -28.69 -8.03 0.12
N ARG A 556 -29.21 -7.68 1.30
CA ARG A 556 -30.60 -7.97 1.69
C ARG A 556 -31.60 -7.23 0.83
N ALA A 557 -31.35 -5.95 0.55
CA ALA A 557 -32.19 -5.16 -0.35
C ALA A 557 -32.21 -5.77 -1.77
N ALA A 558 -31.04 -6.21 -2.26
CA ALA A 558 -30.90 -6.89 -3.54
C ALA A 558 -31.52 -8.30 -3.59
N GLY A 559 -31.91 -8.88 -2.45
CA GLY A 559 -32.34 -10.28 -2.35
C GLY A 559 -31.24 -11.29 -2.70
N HIS A 560 -29.97 -10.89 -2.64
CA HIS A 560 -28.84 -11.68 -3.10
C HIS A 560 -28.28 -12.54 -1.96
N LEU A 561 -28.82 -13.76 -1.83
CA LEU A 561 -28.52 -14.67 -0.71
C LEU A 561 -27.04 -15.01 -0.55
N ARG A 562 -26.32 -15.25 -1.66
CA ARG A 562 -24.89 -15.60 -1.62
C ARG A 562 -24.05 -14.43 -1.10
N GLY A 563 -24.37 -13.22 -1.53
CA GLY A 563 -23.75 -11.99 -1.06
C GLY A 563 -24.08 -11.70 0.40
N GLU A 564 -25.36 -11.82 0.79
CA GLU A 564 -25.82 -11.63 2.18
C GLU A 564 -25.04 -12.55 3.12
N ALA A 565 -25.03 -13.86 2.82
CA ALA A 565 -24.33 -14.83 3.65
C ALA A 565 -22.83 -14.53 3.78
N SER A 566 -22.18 -14.13 2.69
CA SER A 566 -20.75 -13.80 2.72
C SER A 566 -20.46 -12.49 3.46
N ALA A 567 -21.34 -11.50 3.40
CA ALA A 567 -21.22 -10.27 4.17
C ALA A 567 -21.42 -10.50 5.68
N VAL A 568 -22.36 -11.38 6.05
CA VAL A 568 -22.56 -11.83 7.45
C VAL A 568 -21.37 -12.66 7.93
N GLU A 569 -20.82 -13.54 7.09
CA GLU A 569 -19.58 -14.28 7.37
C GLU A 569 -18.42 -13.32 7.69
N LEU A 570 -18.28 -12.22 6.91
CA LEU A 570 -17.25 -11.21 7.17
C LEU A 570 -17.44 -10.55 8.55
N LEU A 571 -18.67 -10.26 8.99
CA LEU A 571 -18.92 -9.78 10.36
C LEU A 571 -18.45 -10.80 11.40
N GLY A 572 -18.71 -12.09 11.19
CA GLY A 572 -18.22 -13.16 12.06
C GLY A 572 -16.70 -13.20 12.13
N LEU A 573 -16.01 -13.04 10.98
CA LEU A 573 -14.53 -12.98 10.94
C LEU A 573 -13.98 -11.75 11.67
N LEU A 574 -14.64 -10.59 11.56
CA LEU A 574 -14.26 -9.38 12.30
C LEU A 574 -14.43 -9.56 13.81
N SER A 575 -15.52 -10.18 14.27
CA SER A 575 -15.72 -10.51 15.70
C SER A 575 -14.72 -11.55 16.20
N LEU A 576 -14.44 -12.58 15.40
CA LEU A 576 -13.47 -13.62 15.75
C LEU A 576 -12.06 -13.03 15.99
N ASN A 577 -11.64 -12.11 15.13
CA ASN A 577 -10.35 -11.40 15.27
C ASN A 577 -10.29 -10.48 16.51
N ARG A 578 -11.44 -10.07 17.04
CA ARG A 578 -11.59 -9.26 18.26
C ARG A 578 -11.78 -10.10 19.53
N TRP A 579 -11.68 -11.43 19.42
CA TRP A 579 -11.93 -12.37 20.53
C TRP A 579 -13.36 -12.29 21.09
N GLU A 580 -14.30 -11.87 20.25
CA GLU A 580 -15.74 -11.90 20.52
C GLU A 580 -16.30 -13.21 19.92
N TYR A 581 -16.06 -14.32 20.61
CA TYR A 581 -16.26 -15.68 20.08
C TYR A 581 -17.73 -16.08 20.01
N GLU A 582 -18.52 -15.64 21.00
CA GLU A 582 -19.96 -15.85 21.06
C GLU A 582 -20.64 -15.14 19.87
N GLU A 583 -20.38 -13.85 19.69
CA GLU A 583 -20.88 -13.06 18.56
C GLU A 583 -20.37 -13.62 17.21
N ALA A 584 -19.10 -14.03 17.13
CA ALA A 584 -18.57 -14.64 15.91
C ALA A 584 -19.33 -15.92 15.52
N TYR A 585 -19.58 -16.80 16.47
CA TYR A 585 -20.33 -18.03 16.25
C TYR A 585 -21.77 -17.74 15.78
N ASP A 586 -22.44 -16.79 16.42
CA ASP A 586 -23.81 -16.39 16.05
C ASP A 586 -23.88 -15.85 14.61
N ARG A 587 -22.89 -15.05 14.19
CA ARG A 587 -22.79 -14.60 12.80
C ARG A 587 -22.51 -15.73 11.82
N PHE A 588 -21.65 -16.68 12.16
CA PHE A 588 -21.43 -17.85 11.29
C PHE A 588 -22.67 -18.74 11.18
N ALA A 589 -23.45 -18.88 12.27
CA ALA A 589 -24.73 -19.58 12.25
C ALA A 589 -25.79 -18.84 11.41
N GLU A 590 -25.84 -17.51 11.50
CA GLU A 590 -26.70 -16.67 10.64
C GLU A 590 -26.32 -16.82 9.16
N ALA A 591 -25.03 -16.69 8.82
CA ALA A 591 -24.54 -16.88 7.46
C ALA A 591 -24.89 -18.27 6.90
N GLU A 592 -24.74 -19.32 7.71
CA GLU A 592 -25.14 -20.68 7.34
C GLU A 592 -26.64 -20.79 7.04
N ALA A 593 -27.49 -20.20 7.89
CA ALA A 593 -28.93 -20.19 7.69
C ALA A 593 -29.32 -19.48 6.40
N VAL A 594 -28.61 -18.40 6.04
CA VAL A 594 -28.79 -17.71 4.76
C VAL A 594 -28.32 -18.58 3.59
N TYR A 595 -27.14 -19.19 3.67
CA TYR A 595 -26.63 -20.10 2.64
C TYR A 595 -27.59 -21.25 2.36
N ARG A 596 -28.19 -21.85 3.40
CA ARG A 596 -29.17 -22.95 3.25
C ARG A 596 -30.47 -22.55 2.55
N ARG A 597 -30.74 -21.26 2.37
CA ARG A 597 -31.89 -20.78 1.57
C ARG A 597 -31.62 -20.83 0.07
N ILE A 598 -30.37 -21.01 -0.36
CA ILE A 598 -30.01 -21.13 -1.78
C ILE A 598 -30.51 -22.49 -2.30
N ALA A 599 -31.46 -22.44 -3.23
CA ALA A 599 -32.04 -23.61 -3.87
C ALA A 599 -31.25 -24.04 -5.12
N ALA A 600 -31.48 -25.28 -5.57
CA ALA A 600 -30.90 -25.78 -6.81
C ALA A 600 -31.28 -24.87 -8.00
N GLY A 601 -30.29 -24.54 -8.83
CA GLY A 601 -30.45 -23.62 -9.98
C GLY A 601 -30.39 -22.14 -9.65
N GLN A 602 -30.29 -21.74 -8.38
CA GLN A 602 -30.01 -20.35 -8.00
C GLN A 602 -28.52 -20.03 -8.06
N GLU A 603 -28.20 -18.74 -8.16
CA GLU A 603 -26.83 -18.23 -8.06
C GLU A 603 -26.17 -18.73 -6.76
N GLY A 604 -24.97 -19.31 -6.89
CA GLY A 604 -24.23 -19.87 -5.75
C GLY A 604 -24.55 -21.33 -5.40
N ALA A 605 -25.57 -21.96 -5.99
CA ALA A 605 -25.95 -23.33 -5.66
C ALA A 605 -24.81 -24.35 -5.85
N ALA A 606 -23.97 -24.17 -6.88
CA ALA A 606 -22.83 -25.04 -7.15
C ALA A 606 -21.70 -24.90 -6.10
N ASP A 607 -21.53 -23.71 -5.53
CA ASP A 607 -20.50 -23.41 -4.52
C ASP A 607 -21.00 -23.61 -3.09
N LEU A 608 -22.30 -23.84 -2.90
CA LEU A 608 -22.94 -23.97 -1.59
C LEU A 608 -22.26 -25.01 -0.67
N PRO A 609 -21.94 -26.24 -1.11
CA PRO A 609 -21.26 -27.22 -0.24
C PRO A 609 -19.91 -26.71 0.26
N ARG A 610 -19.16 -26.03 -0.60
CA ARG A 610 -17.86 -25.44 -0.29
C ARG A 610 -17.99 -24.26 0.67
N ALA A 611 -18.99 -23.39 0.46
CA ALA A 611 -19.29 -22.29 1.37
C ALA A 611 -19.67 -22.80 2.78
N LEU A 612 -20.49 -23.85 2.88
CA LEU A 612 -20.86 -24.45 4.16
C LEU A 612 -19.64 -25.08 4.87
N ALA A 613 -18.73 -25.73 4.15
CA ALA A 613 -17.49 -26.26 4.73
C ALA A 613 -16.56 -25.16 5.28
N LEU A 614 -16.49 -24.00 4.61
CA LEU A 614 -15.78 -22.82 5.14
C LEU A 614 -16.45 -22.28 6.41
N ILE A 615 -17.77 -22.22 6.44
CA ILE A 615 -18.53 -21.80 7.63
C ILE A 615 -18.32 -22.76 8.81
N GLU A 616 -18.35 -24.07 8.59
CA GLU A 616 -18.06 -25.06 9.64
C GLU A 616 -16.66 -24.89 10.21
N ARG A 617 -15.67 -24.65 9.35
CA ARG A 617 -14.32 -24.31 9.79
C ARG A 617 -14.29 -23.03 10.65
N HIS A 618 -15.02 -22.00 10.26
CA HIS A 618 -15.10 -20.74 11.01
C HIS A 618 -15.80 -20.88 12.36
N LYS A 619 -16.91 -21.63 12.42
CA LYS A 619 -17.56 -22.02 13.67
C LYS A 619 -16.62 -22.82 14.57
N GLY A 620 -15.86 -23.76 14.01
CA GLY A 620 -14.86 -24.53 14.74
C GLY A 620 -13.84 -23.64 15.47
N ARG A 621 -13.36 -22.58 14.80
CA ARG A 621 -12.45 -21.59 15.41
C ARG A 621 -13.13 -20.77 16.51
N ALA A 622 -14.40 -20.37 16.32
CA ALA A 622 -15.16 -19.66 17.35
C ALA A 622 -15.42 -20.55 18.58
N LEU A 623 -15.82 -21.81 18.37
CA LEU A 623 -16.04 -22.80 19.43
C LEU A 623 -14.76 -23.10 20.21
N ARG A 624 -13.61 -23.17 19.53
CA ARG A 624 -12.29 -23.26 20.17
C ARG A 624 -12.07 -22.06 21.11
N GLY A 625 -12.34 -20.85 20.62
CA GLY A 625 -12.26 -19.62 21.40
C GLY A 625 -13.21 -19.57 22.61
N GLN A 626 -14.39 -20.18 22.50
CA GLN A 626 -15.34 -20.34 23.62
C GLN A 626 -14.90 -21.42 24.65
N GLY A 627 -13.90 -22.23 24.32
CA GLY A 627 -13.46 -23.39 25.12
C GLY A 627 -14.32 -24.66 24.93
N ARG A 628 -15.18 -24.69 23.90
CA ARG A 628 -16.03 -25.84 23.55
C ARG A 628 -15.29 -26.78 22.60
N LEU A 629 -14.22 -27.40 23.10
CA LEU A 629 -13.23 -28.10 22.27
C LEU A 629 -13.80 -29.33 21.53
N GLU A 630 -14.69 -30.10 22.15
CA GLU A 630 -15.33 -31.25 21.49
C GLU A 630 -16.22 -30.85 20.30
N GLU A 631 -16.94 -29.73 20.43
CA GLU A 631 -17.78 -29.20 19.34
C GLU A 631 -16.92 -28.56 18.25
N SER A 632 -15.85 -27.85 18.64
CA SER A 632 -14.85 -27.34 17.73
C SER A 632 -14.23 -28.45 16.88
N ARG A 633 -13.80 -29.54 17.53
CA ARG A 633 -13.22 -30.72 16.87
C ARG A 633 -14.16 -31.30 15.83
N ARG A 634 -15.42 -31.55 16.18
CA ARG A 634 -16.41 -32.11 15.23
C ARG A 634 -16.63 -31.22 14.01
N ALA A 635 -16.79 -29.92 14.21
CA ALA A 635 -16.96 -28.97 13.11
C ALA A 635 -15.72 -28.91 12.18
N LEU A 636 -14.52 -28.96 12.76
CA LEU A 636 -13.26 -28.94 12.01
C LEU A 636 -13.00 -30.27 11.28
N GLU A 637 -13.34 -31.41 11.87
CA GLU A 637 -13.26 -32.73 11.21
C GLU A 637 -14.18 -32.78 9.97
N HIS A 638 -15.40 -32.25 10.06
CA HIS A 638 -16.28 -32.14 8.89
C HIS A 638 -15.68 -31.27 7.77
N ALA A 639 -15.06 -30.14 8.12
CA ALA A 639 -14.40 -29.29 7.14
C ALA A 639 -13.17 -29.98 6.52
N VAL A 640 -12.37 -30.69 7.32
CA VAL A 640 -11.23 -31.50 6.85
C VAL A 640 -11.71 -32.57 5.86
N ASP A 641 -12.76 -33.33 6.19
CA ASP A 641 -13.30 -34.36 5.32
C ASP A 641 -13.80 -33.80 3.98
N PHE A 642 -14.45 -32.63 4.01
CA PHE A 642 -14.86 -31.94 2.79
C PHE A 642 -13.66 -31.56 1.91
N PHE A 643 -12.67 -30.84 2.44
CA PHE A 643 -11.53 -30.37 1.66
C PHE A 643 -10.54 -31.49 1.28
N ALA A 644 -10.59 -32.63 1.98
CA ALA A 644 -9.90 -33.87 1.60
C ALA A 644 -10.59 -34.61 0.45
N GLY A 645 -11.81 -34.20 0.06
CA GLY A 645 -12.62 -34.85 -0.96
C GLY A 645 -13.34 -36.12 -0.50
N ARG A 646 -13.41 -36.38 0.80
CA ARG A 646 -14.07 -37.58 1.38
C ARG A 646 -15.60 -37.51 1.33
N THR A 647 -16.15 -36.33 1.03
CA THR A 647 -17.58 -36.07 0.85
C THR A 647 -18.03 -36.19 -0.61
N GLY A 648 -17.11 -36.52 -1.54
CA GLY A 648 -17.36 -36.55 -2.99
C GLY A 648 -17.07 -35.23 -3.72
N ALA A 649 -16.70 -34.17 -3.01
CA ALA A 649 -16.18 -32.93 -3.60
C ALA A 649 -14.72 -33.12 -4.08
N PRO A 650 -14.25 -32.34 -5.08
CA PRO A 650 -12.83 -32.32 -5.43
C PRO A 650 -11.98 -31.84 -4.25
N PRO A 651 -10.79 -32.43 -4.01
CA PRO A 651 -9.92 -32.01 -2.92
C PRO A 651 -9.35 -30.59 -3.15
N GLU A 652 -9.27 -29.80 -2.08
CA GLU A 652 -8.67 -28.46 -2.09
C GLU A 652 -7.47 -28.41 -1.13
N ALA A 653 -6.27 -28.67 -1.64
CA ALA A 653 -5.06 -28.81 -0.82
C ALA A 653 -4.84 -27.66 0.18
N TYR A 654 -4.98 -26.41 -0.26
CA TYR A 654 -4.76 -25.25 0.59
C TYR A 654 -5.81 -25.11 1.72
N ASN A 655 -7.10 -25.26 1.41
CA ASN A 655 -8.14 -25.18 2.44
C ASN A 655 -8.13 -26.40 3.36
N HIS A 656 -7.74 -27.57 2.86
CA HIS A 656 -7.50 -28.76 3.65
C HIS A 656 -6.38 -28.55 4.67
N ALA A 657 -5.22 -28.01 4.24
CA ALA A 657 -4.12 -27.67 5.14
C ALA A 657 -4.52 -26.67 6.23
N ARG A 658 -5.34 -25.66 5.87
CA ARG A 658 -5.85 -24.68 6.84
C ARG A 658 -6.83 -25.30 7.84
N ALA A 659 -7.74 -26.18 7.40
CA ALA A 659 -8.65 -26.90 8.29
C ALA A 659 -7.89 -27.85 9.24
N LEU A 660 -6.86 -28.54 8.75
CA LEU A 660 -5.96 -29.37 9.56
C LEU A 660 -5.18 -28.54 10.59
N THR A 661 -4.73 -27.33 10.21
CA THR A 661 -4.05 -26.42 11.14
C THR A 661 -4.99 -25.99 12.27
N ASP A 662 -6.20 -25.55 11.95
CA ASP A 662 -7.20 -25.16 12.96
C ASP A 662 -7.56 -26.36 13.87
N LEU A 663 -7.68 -27.58 13.31
CA LEU A 663 -7.92 -28.82 14.06
C LEU A 663 -6.75 -29.16 15.01
N ALA A 664 -5.51 -29.03 14.53
CA ALA A 664 -4.33 -29.25 15.35
C ALA A 664 -4.25 -28.27 16.53
N GLU A 665 -4.66 -27.01 16.35
CA GLU A 665 -4.75 -26.06 17.46
C GLU A 665 -5.80 -26.46 18.50
N THR A 666 -6.98 -26.93 18.08
CA THR A 666 -8.01 -27.43 18.99
C THR A 666 -7.52 -28.66 19.76
N LEU A 667 -6.85 -29.60 19.09
CA LEU A 667 -6.28 -30.79 19.72
C LEU A 667 -5.18 -30.44 20.73
N HIS A 668 -4.29 -29.52 20.38
CA HIS A 668 -3.26 -29.01 21.29
C HIS A 668 -3.88 -28.36 22.54
N ASP A 669 -4.94 -27.57 22.36
CA ASP A 669 -5.66 -26.93 23.47
C ASP A 669 -6.39 -27.95 24.37
N ASP A 670 -6.78 -29.09 23.82
CA ASP A 670 -7.41 -30.23 24.52
C ASP A 670 -6.37 -31.15 25.20
N GLY A 671 -5.08 -30.97 24.89
CA GLY A 671 -3.98 -31.78 25.41
C GLY A 671 -3.67 -33.05 24.60
N ASP A 672 -4.28 -33.24 23.43
CA ASP A 672 -4.01 -34.34 22.51
C ASP A 672 -2.89 -33.96 21.51
N ASP A 673 -1.70 -33.71 22.05
CA ASP A 673 -0.53 -33.27 21.28
C ASP A 673 -0.08 -34.30 20.24
N ALA A 674 -0.25 -35.60 20.53
CA ALA A 674 0.11 -36.68 19.60
C ALA A 674 -0.73 -36.61 18.32
N THR A 675 -2.05 -36.45 18.45
CA THR A 675 -2.93 -36.30 17.29
C THR A 675 -2.72 -34.95 16.61
N ALA A 676 -2.46 -33.87 17.38
CA ALA A 676 -2.12 -32.57 16.83
C ALA A 676 -0.89 -32.64 15.91
N LEU A 677 0.19 -33.30 16.33
CA LEU A 677 1.41 -33.49 15.54
C LEU A 677 1.17 -34.26 14.24
N ALA A 678 0.28 -35.25 14.26
CA ALA A 678 -0.11 -35.95 13.04
C ALA A 678 -0.83 -35.02 12.04
N ARG A 679 -1.79 -34.22 12.51
CA ARG A 679 -2.51 -33.23 11.67
C ARG A 679 -1.58 -32.14 11.13
N ILE A 680 -0.60 -31.70 11.91
CA ILE A 680 0.46 -30.75 11.48
C ILE A 680 1.27 -31.33 10.32
N GLY A 681 1.70 -32.59 10.42
CA GLY A 681 2.44 -33.25 9.33
C GLY A 681 1.62 -33.38 8.04
N GLU A 682 0.33 -33.69 8.16
CA GLU A 682 -0.59 -33.68 7.01
C GLU A 682 -0.74 -32.29 6.39
N ALA A 683 -0.84 -31.24 7.21
CA ALA A 683 -0.93 -29.86 6.72
C ALA A 683 0.35 -29.42 6.00
N GLU A 684 1.53 -29.72 6.53
CA GLU A 684 2.83 -29.42 5.90
C GLU A 684 2.98 -30.07 4.53
N ALA A 685 2.53 -31.32 4.38
CA ALA A 685 2.60 -32.05 3.12
C ALA A 685 1.71 -31.46 2.01
N LEU A 686 0.64 -30.75 2.39
CA LEU A 686 -0.31 -30.13 1.47
C LEU A 686 0.07 -28.69 1.08
N LEU A 687 0.89 -28.02 1.89
CA LEU A 687 1.25 -26.62 1.66
C LEU A 687 2.33 -26.50 0.59
N PRO A 688 2.13 -25.66 -0.44
CA PRO A 688 3.15 -25.44 -1.44
C PRO A 688 4.34 -24.65 -0.85
N PRO A 689 5.56 -24.77 -1.42
CA PRO A 689 6.75 -24.09 -0.89
C PRO A 689 6.64 -22.56 -0.78
N ASN A 690 5.78 -21.95 -1.61
CA ASN A 690 5.51 -20.52 -1.59
C ASN A 690 4.44 -20.09 -0.56
N ALA A 691 3.82 -21.02 0.18
CA ALA A 691 2.97 -20.72 1.34
C ALA A 691 3.81 -20.46 2.60
N THR A 692 4.93 -19.73 2.44
CA THR A 692 5.94 -19.47 3.47
C THR A 692 5.36 -19.00 4.81
N PRO A 693 4.41 -18.05 4.87
CA PRO A 693 3.82 -17.66 6.14
C PRO A 693 3.05 -18.79 6.85
N HIS A 694 2.27 -19.58 6.10
CA HIS A 694 1.50 -20.67 6.71
C HIS A 694 2.45 -21.78 7.18
N LEU A 695 3.46 -22.14 6.39
CA LEU A 695 4.51 -23.08 6.79
C LEU A 695 5.23 -22.65 8.07
N ALA A 696 5.63 -21.38 8.16
CA ALA A 696 6.28 -20.84 9.37
C ALA A 696 5.34 -20.85 10.59
N TYR A 697 4.04 -20.65 10.40
CA TYR A 697 3.06 -20.80 11.48
C TYR A 697 2.95 -22.25 11.96
N VAL A 698 2.85 -23.21 11.04
CA VAL A 698 2.72 -24.63 11.35
C VAL A 698 3.98 -25.16 12.06
N ALA A 699 5.18 -24.73 11.64
CA ALA A 699 6.43 -25.04 12.32
C ALA A 699 6.44 -24.59 13.80
N ARG A 700 5.97 -23.37 14.08
CA ARG A 700 5.84 -22.88 15.47
C ARG A 700 4.76 -23.61 16.26
N LEU A 701 3.68 -24.06 15.62
CA LEU A 701 2.68 -24.91 16.26
C LEU A 701 3.27 -26.29 16.63
N ARG A 702 4.08 -26.88 15.74
CA ARG A 702 4.81 -28.12 15.97
C ARG A 702 5.72 -28.02 17.19
N GLU A 703 6.56 -26.98 17.25
CA GLU A 703 7.45 -26.73 18.40
C GLU A 703 6.69 -26.66 19.73
N ARG A 704 5.51 -26.01 19.74
CA ARG A 704 4.64 -25.95 20.93
C ARG A 704 4.12 -27.33 21.36
N CYS A 705 3.72 -28.18 20.41
CA CYS A 705 3.19 -29.52 20.68
C CYS A 705 4.30 -30.48 21.14
N GLU A 706 5.47 -30.44 20.49
CA GLU A 706 6.64 -31.27 20.86
C GLU A 706 7.15 -30.92 22.27
N ALA A 707 7.22 -29.62 22.59
CA ALA A 707 7.63 -29.16 23.92
C ALA A 707 6.60 -29.49 25.02
N ALA A 708 5.33 -29.68 24.66
CA ALA A 708 4.28 -30.14 25.58
C ALA A 708 4.36 -31.66 25.82
N SER A 709 4.63 -32.44 24.77
CA SER A 709 4.77 -33.91 24.83
C SER A 709 6.03 -34.40 25.54
N ALA A 710 7.08 -33.57 25.63
CA ALA A 710 8.35 -33.91 26.29
C ALA A 710 8.32 -33.86 27.83
N ARG A 711 7.16 -33.57 28.45
CA ARG A 711 6.93 -33.55 29.90
C ARG A 711 5.91 -34.60 30.29
#